data_AF-A0A672UGR7-F1
#
_entry.id   AF-A0A672UGR7-F1
#
_cell.length_a   1.000
_cell.length_b   1.000
_cell.length_c   1.000
_cell.angle_alpha   90.00
_cell.angle_beta   90.00
_cell.angle_gamma   90.00
#
_symmetry.space_group_name_H-M   'P 1'
#
loop_
_entity.id
_entity.type
_entity.pdbx_description
1 polymer ?
#
loop_
_entity_poly.entity_id
_entity_poly.type
_entity_poly.pdbx_seq_one_letter_code
_entity_poly.pdbx_strand_id
1 'polypeptide(L)'
;MGTPATRGPPRGPLPPAPRGLTNHMVPVQELLQDGRFPDRGLPAHNHLAALPHGGAGAGGARGATGAPLGQARGGGGGRGAARPAVGIAPPCARAARGPPGPGAAVSAGAGPGARPRPGPAPRRRRCPPKPRPFRRSSRPPAPPPVAARPGGKMAAVAECDVIMAAPEGPGEPESEEETRREAESFKEQGNAYYAKKDYNEAYNYYTKAIDTCPNNASYYGNRAATLMMLGRFREALGDAQQSVRLDDSFVRGHLREGKCHLSLGNAMAASRCFQRVLELDHKNTQAQQELKNATTVLEYEKIAEVDFEKRDFRKVVFCMDRALEFAPACHRFKILKAECLALLGRYPEAQSVASDILRMDSTNADALYVRGLCLYYEDCIEKAVQFFVQALRMAPDHEKACLACRNAKALKAKKEDGNKAFKDGNYKLAYELYTEALGIDPNNIKTNAKLYCNRGTVNSKLRKLEEAIDDCTNAVKLDDTYIKAYLRRAQCYMDTEQYEDAVRDYEKVYQTEKTKEHKQLLKNAQVELKKSKRKDYYKILGVDKNASEDEIKKAYRKRALMHHPDRHSGASAEVQKEEEKKFKEVGEAFTILSDPKKKARYDSGQDLEEDGLNMGDFDANNIFKAFFGGPGGFSFEASGPGNFFFQFG
;
A
#
# COMPACT_ATOMS: atom_id res chain seq x y z
N MET A 1 60.56 -3.26 -58.50
CA MET A 1 61.57 -2.17 -58.49
C MET A 1 60.91 -0.94 -57.88
N GLY A 2 61.42 -0.45 -56.75
CA GLY A 2 60.95 0.75 -56.04
C GLY A 2 61.98 1.03 -54.95
N THR A 3 62.61 2.20 -54.99
CA THR A 3 63.89 2.47 -54.31
C THR A 3 63.65 3.41 -53.09
N PRO A 4 64.68 3.84 -52.32
CA PRO A 4 64.86 3.24 -50.99
C PRO A 4 65.09 4.26 -49.86
N ALA A 5 65.42 3.76 -48.66
CA ALA A 5 66.26 4.45 -47.66
C ALA A 5 65.70 5.77 -47.01
N THR A 6 66.15 6.26 -45.85
CA THR A 6 66.98 5.66 -44.77
C THR A 6 66.53 6.19 -43.39
N ARG A 7 67.10 5.65 -42.31
CA ARG A 7 66.79 5.98 -40.90
C ARG A 7 67.11 7.43 -40.51
N GLY A 8 66.37 7.98 -39.55
CA GLY A 8 66.75 9.13 -38.72
C GLY A 8 66.55 8.86 -37.22
N PRO A 9 67.40 9.37 -36.31
CA PRO A 9 67.22 9.32 -34.85
C PRO A 9 67.05 10.73 -34.22
N PRO A 10 66.77 10.83 -32.90
CA PRO A 10 65.78 10.12 -32.10
C PRO A 10 64.74 11.11 -31.49
N ARG A 11 63.83 10.62 -30.64
CA ARG A 11 62.70 11.40 -30.10
C ARG A 11 63.07 12.27 -28.88
N GLY A 12 62.55 13.50 -28.84
CA GLY A 12 62.28 14.23 -27.60
C GLY A 12 60.91 13.84 -27.00
N PRO A 13 60.68 14.02 -25.68
CA PRO A 13 59.44 13.61 -25.03
C PRO A 13 58.27 14.57 -25.27
N LEU A 14 57.06 14.01 -25.42
CA LEU A 14 55.79 14.75 -25.48
C LEU A 14 55.16 14.89 -24.07
N PRO A 15 54.39 15.97 -23.79
CA PRO A 15 53.70 16.17 -22.52
C PRO A 15 52.51 15.20 -22.35
N PRO A 16 52.15 14.84 -21.11
CA PRO A 16 51.07 13.88 -20.85
C PRO A 16 49.66 14.49 -20.98
N ALA A 17 48.74 13.70 -21.54
CA ALA A 17 47.31 14.01 -21.57
C ALA A 17 46.63 13.74 -20.20
N PRO A 18 45.54 14.46 -19.85
CA PRO A 18 44.89 14.34 -18.55
C PRO A 18 44.18 12.99 -18.36
N ARG A 19 44.16 12.47 -17.12
CA ARG A 19 43.41 11.27 -16.73
C ARG A 19 42.49 11.54 -15.54
N GLY A 20 41.25 11.05 -15.69
CA GLY A 20 40.23 10.76 -14.67
C GLY A 20 40.35 11.35 -13.27
N LEU A 21 39.45 12.28 -12.94
CA LEU A 21 39.10 12.60 -11.56
C LEU A 21 38.34 11.41 -10.94
N THR A 22 38.85 10.88 -9.83
CA THR A 22 38.18 9.85 -9.03
C THR A 22 37.30 10.50 -7.96
N ASN A 23 36.01 10.15 -7.93
CA ASN A 23 35.12 10.57 -6.86
C ASN A 23 35.44 9.82 -5.56
N HIS A 24 35.99 10.53 -4.57
CA HIS A 24 35.98 10.10 -3.18
C HIS A 24 35.17 11.07 -2.32
N MET A 25 34.01 10.62 -1.85
CA MET A 25 33.24 11.33 -0.83
C MET A 25 33.91 11.19 0.54
N VAL A 26 34.00 12.30 1.28
CA VAL A 26 34.34 12.33 2.71
C VAL A 26 33.11 12.89 3.45
N PRO A 27 32.62 12.25 4.52
CA PRO A 27 31.39 12.66 5.17
C PRO A 27 31.57 13.94 6.01
N VAL A 28 30.55 14.80 6.02
CA VAL A 28 30.44 15.96 6.91
C VAL A 28 29.48 15.61 8.04
N GLN A 29 29.91 15.84 9.29
CA GLN A 29 29.10 15.63 10.49
C GLN A 29 29.39 16.76 11.48
N GLU A 30 28.37 17.14 12.25
CA GLU A 30 28.35 18.26 13.22
C GLU A 30 28.52 19.68 12.64
N LEU A 31 27.43 20.46 12.67
CA LEU A 31 27.28 21.54 13.65
C LEU A 31 25.81 22.00 13.67
N LEU A 32 25.21 22.09 14.87
CA LEU A 32 23.81 22.50 15.05
C LEU A 32 23.66 23.26 16.38
N GLN A 33 23.93 24.56 16.34
CA GLN A 33 23.69 25.47 17.45
C GLN A 33 23.58 26.93 16.98
N ASP A 34 22.97 27.76 17.82
CA ASP A 34 22.78 29.21 17.73
C ASP A 34 21.88 29.75 16.59
N GLY A 35 20.65 30.10 16.98
CA GLY A 35 19.74 30.93 16.18
C GLY A 35 19.74 32.39 16.64
N ARG A 36 19.81 33.33 15.68
CA ARG A 36 19.41 34.73 15.83
C ARG A 36 18.76 35.22 14.53
N PHE A 37 17.64 35.91 14.64
CA PHE A 37 17.12 36.77 13.58
C PHE A 37 18.04 37.98 13.37
N PRO A 38 18.00 38.60 12.18
CA PRO A 38 17.48 39.97 12.17
C PRO A 38 16.37 40.21 11.12
N ASP A 39 15.76 41.38 11.24
CA ASP A 39 14.59 41.90 10.51
C ASP A 39 14.97 42.59 9.17
N ARG A 40 13.97 43.14 8.47
CA ARG A 40 13.90 43.76 7.12
C ARG A 40 13.44 42.79 6.02
N GLY A 41 12.55 43.18 5.10
CA GLY A 41 11.77 44.42 5.00
C GLY A 41 11.04 44.53 3.65
N LEU A 42 9.81 45.04 3.64
CA LEU A 42 9.02 45.25 2.42
C LEU A 42 9.61 46.38 1.55
N PRO A 43 9.32 46.37 0.24
CA PRO A 43 8.27 47.30 -0.21
C PRO A 43 7.22 46.65 -1.13
N ALA A 44 6.03 47.25 -1.14
CA ALA A 44 5.00 47.00 -2.14
C ALA A 44 4.98 48.17 -3.15
N HIS A 45 4.55 47.92 -4.38
CA HIS A 45 4.09 48.98 -5.29
C HIS A 45 2.94 48.49 -6.16
N ASN A 46 1.89 49.32 -6.27
CA ASN A 46 0.78 49.11 -7.21
C ASN A 46 1.25 49.38 -8.64
N HIS A 47 0.55 48.82 -9.63
CA HIS A 47 0.05 49.63 -10.75
C HIS A 47 -1.23 49.03 -11.38
N LEU A 48 -1.92 49.83 -12.18
CA LEU A 48 -3.32 49.66 -12.58
C LEU A 48 -3.48 49.44 -14.09
N ALA A 49 -4.53 48.66 -14.42
CA ALA A 49 -5.45 48.85 -15.55
C ALA A 49 -5.05 48.51 -17.01
N ALA A 50 -6.12 48.48 -17.82
CA ALA A 50 -6.24 48.62 -19.28
C ALA A 50 -6.17 47.36 -20.18
N LEU A 51 -7.34 47.04 -20.75
CA LEU A 51 -7.51 46.41 -22.07
C LEU A 51 -7.20 47.42 -23.20
N PRO A 52 -7.07 46.96 -24.45
CA PRO A 52 -7.97 47.53 -25.47
C PRO A 52 -8.58 46.50 -26.45
N HIS A 53 -9.62 46.94 -27.17
CA HIS A 53 -10.31 46.21 -28.25
C HIS A 53 -9.83 46.64 -29.65
N GLY A 54 -10.06 45.79 -30.65
CA GLY A 54 -10.08 46.12 -32.09
C GLY A 54 -8.88 45.63 -32.91
N GLY A 55 -8.99 45.36 -34.21
CA GLY A 55 -10.20 45.32 -35.05
C GLY A 55 -9.88 45.42 -36.56
N ALA A 56 -10.62 44.66 -37.39
CA ALA A 56 -10.50 44.54 -38.86
C ALA A 56 -9.18 43.92 -39.41
N GLY A 57 -9.15 43.31 -40.61
CA GLY A 57 -10.26 42.94 -41.50
C GLY A 57 -9.83 42.35 -42.86
N ALA A 58 -10.81 41.87 -43.63
CA ALA A 58 -10.74 41.31 -45.01
C ALA A 58 -9.97 39.97 -45.22
N GLY A 59 -10.39 39.08 -46.13
CA GLY A 59 -11.69 39.05 -46.86
C GLY A 59 -11.74 38.09 -48.07
N GLY A 60 -12.90 37.44 -48.27
CA GLY A 60 -13.30 36.74 -49.51
C GLY A 60 -12.69 35.34 -49.77
N ALA A 61 -13.28 34.48 -50.61
CA ALA A 61 -14.61 34.48 -51.24
C ALA A 61 -14.95 33.09 -51.85
N ARG A 62 -16.24 32.87 -52.20
CA ARG A 62 -16.82 31.66 -52.86
C ARG A 62 -16.88 30.42 -51.94
N GLY A 63 -17.91 29.56 -51.95
CA GLY A 63 -19.06 29.40 -52.85
C GLY A 63 -19.02 28.02 -53.53
N ALA A 64 -20.10 27.23 -53.65
CA ALA A 64 -21.50 27.45 -53.25
C ALA A 64 -22.29 26.10 -53.17
N THR A 65 -23.56 26.16 -52.75
CA THR A 65 -24.68 25.21 -53.06
C THR A 65 -24.53 23.69 -52.83
N GLY A 66 -25.51 23.07 -52.16
CA GLY A 66 -25.76 21.61 -52.28
C GLY A 66 -26.38 20.95 -51.04
N ALA A 67 -27.71 20.82 -51.02
CA ALA A 67 -28.49 20.08 -50.02
C ALA A 67 -29.64 19.34 -50.76
N PRO A 68 -30.54 18.56 -50.11
CA PRO A 68 -30.48 17.81 -48.84
C PRO A 68 -30.94 16.32 -49.03
N LEU A 69 -31.43 15.68 -47.95
CA LEU A 69 -32.48 14.62 -47.84
C LEU A 69 -32.06 13.23 -47.34
N GLY A 70 -32.99 12.55 -46.64
CA GLY A 70 -32.95 11.10 -46.38
C GLY A 70 -33.32 10.63 -44.96
N GLN A 71 -34.60 10.69 -44.56
CA GLN A 71 -35.10 9.94 -43.37
C GLN A 71 -35.85 8.66 -43.79
N ALA A 72 -35.46 7.50 -43.26
CA ALA A 72 -36.29 6.30 -43.04
C ALA A 72 -35.57 5.41 -41.99
N ARG A 73 -36.15 5.01 -40.85
CA ARG A 73 -37.32 4.13 -40.60
C ARG A 73 -37.15 2.68 -41.08
N GLY A 74 -37.15 1.73 -40.13
CA GLY A 74 -37.87 0.45 -40.28
C GLY A 74 -37.14 -0.84 -39.88
N GLY A 75 -37.78 -1.63 -38.99
CA GLY A 75 -37.53 -3.07 -38.82
C GLY A 75 -36.43 -3.49 -37.84
N GLY A 76 -36.53 -4.63 -37.14
CA GLY A 76 -37.71 -5.50 -37.02
C GLY A 76 -37.42 -6.99 -36.76
N GLY A 77 -37.16 -7.37 -35.51
CA GLY A 77 -36.96 -8.77 -35.09
C GLY A 77 -35.57 -9.35 -35.42
N GLY A 78 -35.17 -10.50 -34.87
CA GLY A 78 -35.81 -11.28 -33.79
C GLY A 78 -35.35 -12.74 -33.72
N ARG A 79 -35.28 -13.31 -32.51
CA ARG A 79 -34.84 -14.69 -32.18
C ARG A 79 -33.30 -14.91 -32.34
N GLY A 80 -32.66 -15.82 -31.59
CA GLY A 80 -33.19 -16.62 -30.48
C GLY A 80 -32.15 -17.37 -29.64
N ALA A 81 -32.53 -17.55 -28.37
CA ALA A 81 -32.15 -18.59 -27.40
C ALA A 81 -30.97 -19.55 -27.65
N ALA A 82 -30.06 -19.60 -26.66
CA ALA A 82 -29.60 -20.86 -26.06
C ALA A 82 -29.11 -20.65 -24.61
N ARG A 83 -29.79 -21.28 -23.63
CA ARG A 83 -29.23 -21.66 -22.32
C ARG A 83 -29.16 -23.19 -22.28
N PRO A 84 -28.20 -23.76 -21.55
CA PRO A 84 -28.49 -24.88 -20.68
C PRO A 84 -28.37 -24.45 -19.20
N ALA A 85 -28.93 -25.26 -18.30
CA ALA A 85 -28.88 -25.05 -16.86
C ALA A 85 -28.95 -26.40 -16.12
N VAL A 86 -28.80 -26.34 -14.80
CA VAL A 86 -28.95 -27.43 -13.82
C VAL A 86 -27.78 -28.42 -13.73
N GLY A 87 -27.18 -28.43 -12.53
CA GLY A 87 -26.25 -29.44 -12.03
C GLY A 87 -26.11 -29.20 -10.52
N ILE A 88 -26.88 -29.91 -9.71
CA ILE A 88 -27.02 -29.65 -8.26
C ILE A 88 -26.47 -30.86 -7.47
N ALA A 89 -25.53 -30.60 -6.56
CA ALA A 89 -25.00 -31.55 -5.58
C ALA A 89 -24.65 -30.81 -4.25
N PRO A 90 -24.59 -31.50 -3.10
CA PRO A 90 -25.01 -30.87 -1.84
C PRO A 90 -23.89 -30.51 -0.84
N PRO A 91 -24.17 -29.61 0.13
CA PRO A 91 -23.37 -29.44 1.35
C PRO A 91 -23.74 -30.49 2.42
N CYS A 92 -22.75 -31.08 3.09
CA CYS A 92 -22.99 -32.14 4.08
C CYS A 92 -23.27 -31.64 5.50
N ALA A 93 -24.24 -32.33 6.14
CA ALA A 93 -24.37 -32.67 7.56
C ALA A 93 -24.01 -31.62 8.65
N ARG A 94 -25.06 -31.19 9.36
CA ARG A 94 -25.03 -30.40 10.60
C ARG A 94 -25.22 -31.33 11.81
N ALA A 95 -24.31 -31.29 12.79
CA ALA A 95 -24.43 -32.10 14.02
C ALA A 95 -25.35 -31.45 15.08
N ALA A 96 -25.88 -32.27 16.00
CA ALA A 96 -27.03 -31.98 16.85
C ALA A 96 -26.84 -30.87 17.90
N ARG A 97 -27.97 -30.27 18.30
CA ARG A 97 -28.16 -29.62 19.61
C ARG A 97 -29.12 -30.47 20.45
N GLY A 98 -28.84 -30.64 21.74
CA GLY A 98 -29.80 -31.17 22.73
C GLY A 98 -30.75 -30.09 23.28
N PRO A 99 -31.85 -30.48 23.95
CA PRO A 99 -32.89 -29.57 24.43
C PRO A 99 -32.62 -29.00 25.85
N PRO A 100 -33.23 -27.86 26.22
CA PRO A 100 -33.23 -27.34 27.59
C PRO A 100 -34.37 -27.91 28.45
N GLY A 101 -34.09 -28.19 29.74
CA GLY A 101 -35.09 -28.45 30.78
C GLY A 101 -35.44 -27.18 31.59
N PRO A 102 -36.53 -27.16 32.38
CA PRO A 102 -37.19 -25.90 32.75
C PRO A 102 -37.00 -25.43 34.21
N GLY A 103 -37.09 -24.10 34.38
CA GLY A 103 -37.95 -23.49 35.41
C GLY A 103 -37.39 -23.22 36.81
N ALA A 104 -37.24 -21.93 37.14
CA ALA A 104 -37.60 -21.36 38.45
C ALA A 104 -37.73 -19.82 38.35
N ALA A 105 -38.61 -19.22 39.16
CA ALA A 105 -38.53 -17.80 39.54
C ALA A 105 -37.48 -17.64 40.69
N VAL A 106 -37.25 -16.51 41.37
CA VAL A 106 -38.17 -15.55 42.03
C VAL A 106 -37.55 -14.13 42.03
N SER A 107 -38.27 -13.15 42.56
CA SER A 107 -38.07 -11.70 42.50
C SER A 107 -37.09 -11.09 43.51
N ALA A 108 -36.51 -9.94 43.10
CA ALA A 108 -36.33 -8.69 43.85
C ALA A 108 -35.51 -8.64 45.17
N GLY A 109 -34.84 -7.51 45.39
CA GLY A 109 -34.20 -7.13 46.65
C GLY A 109 -33.15 -6.04 46.47
N ALA A 110 -33.25 -4.95 47.23
CA ALA A 110 -32.27 -3.85 47.23
C ALA A 110 -31.71 -3.62 48.63
N GLY A 111 -30.43 -3.24 48.75
CA GLY A 111 -29.78 -2.96 50.04
C GLY A 111 -28.26 -2.90 49.92
N PRO A 112 -27.55 -1.93 50.56
CA PRO A 112 -26.12 -1.71 50.28
C PRO A 112 -25.18 -2.06 51.44
N GLY A 113 -23.91 -2.33 51.09
CA GLY A 113 -22.77 -1.88 51.90
C GLY A 113 -21.83 -2.95 52.48
N ALA A 114 -20.67 -3.14 51.84
CA ALA A 114 -19.42 -3.52 52.50
C ALA A 114 -18.21 -3.09 51.65
N ARG A 115 -17.21 -2.43 52.25
CA ARG A 115 -15.92 -2.14 51.60
C ARG A 115 -14.90 -3.23 51.97
N PRO A 116 -14.27 -3.95 51.01
CA PRO A 116 -13.05 -4.69 51.29
C PRO A 116 -11.87 -3.72 51.49
N ARG A 117 -10.93 -4.06 52.38
CA ARG A 117 -9.71 -3.28 52.63
C ARG A 117 -8.63 -3.62 51.57
N PRO A 118 -7.76 -2.67 51.16
CA PRO A 118 -6.66 -2.97 50.25
C PRO A 118 -5.57 -3.81 50.95
N GLY A 119 -5.04 -4.81 50.24
CA GLY A 119 -3.89 -5.61 50.69
C GLY A 119 -2.55 -4.85 50.56
N PRO A 120 -1.49 -5.31 51.26
CA PRO A 120 -0.20 -4.62 51.30
C PRO A 120 0.58 -4.73 49.99
N ALA A 121 1.23 -3.63 49.58
CA ALA A 121 2.04 -3.58 48.37
C ALA A 121 3.39 -4.34 48.49
N PRO A 122 3.86 -5.04 47.44
CA PRO A 122 5.12 -5.76 47.46
C PRO A 122 6.33 -4.80 47.51
N ARG A 123 7.34 -5.15 48.31
CA ARG A 123 8.55 -4.33 48.53
C ARG A 123 9.44 -4.28 47.28
N ARG A 124 9.92 -3.08 46.93
CA ARG A 124 10.93 -2.89 45.87
C ARG A 124 12.24 -3.61 46.21
N ARG A 125 12.67 -4.57 45.36
CA ARG A 125 14.07 -5.05 45.39
C ARG A 125 14.98 -4.00 44.73
N ARG A 126 16.16 -3.76 45.32
CA ARG A 126 17.20 -2.91 44.73
C ARG A 126 18.00 -3.69 43.70
N CYS A 127 18.40 -3.05 42.60
CA CYS A 127 19.39 -3.60 41.66
C CYS A 127 20.82 -3.31 42.15
N PRO A 128 21.80 -4.20 41.91
CA PRO A 128 23.21 -3.89 42.08
C PRO A 128 23.72 -2.92 40.98
N PRO A 129 24.86 -2.22 41.19
CA PRO A 129 25.37 -1.22 40.27
C PRO A 129 26.07 -1.81 39.03
N LYS A 130 26.17 -1.00 37.96
CA LYS A 130 26.89 -1.35 36.73
C LYS A 130 28.42 -1.16 36.88
N PRO A 131 29.27 -2.05 36.33
CA PRO A 131 30.67 -1.74 36.08
C PRO A 131 30.83 -0.72 34.93
N ARG A 132 31.98 -0.03 34.88
CA ARG A 132 32.38 0.93 33.82
C ARG A 132 33.33 0.28 32.79
N PRO A 133 33.50 0.87 31.58
CA PRO A 133 34.00 0.12 30.42
C PRO A 133 35.53 0.00 30.35
N PHE A 134 36.00 -1.15 29.87
CA PHE A 134 37.36 -1.34 29.35
C PHE A 134 37.43 -1.06 27.84
N ARG A 135 38.64 -0.78 27.32
CA ARG A 135 38.85 -0.22 25.98
C ARG A 135 39.87 -1.02 25.15
N ARG A 136 39.47 -1.34 23.90
CA ARG A 136 40.27 -1.70 22.70
C ARG A 136 40.90 -3.12 22.54
N SER A 137 40.83 -3.52 21.26
CA SER A 137 41.83 -4.19 20.39
C SER A 137 42.03 -5.71 20.32
N SER A 138 42.37 -6.12 19.09
CA SER A 138 43.06 -7.35 18.62
C SER A 138 42.32 -8.71 18.62
N ARG A 139 41.81 -9.06 17.43
CA ARG A 139 42.03 -10.29 16.62
C ARG A 139 42.52 -11.58 17.35
N PRO A 140 41.89 -12.75 17.12
CA PRO A 140 42.29 -14.02 17.73
C PRO A 140 43.60 -14.61 17.15
N PRO A 141 44.34 -15.44 17.90
CA PRO A 141 45.59 -16.08 17.47
C PRO A 141 45.38 -17.41 16.70
N ALA A 142 46.45 -17.88 16.05
CA ALA A 142 46.55 -19.16 15.37
C ALA A 142 47.17 -20.27 16.28
N PRO A 143 46.96 -21.57 15.99
CA PRO A 143 47.54 -22.66 16.79
C PRO A 143 49.07 -22.81 16.61
N PRO A 144 49.78 -23.35 17.62
CA PRO A 144 51.24 -23.49 17.60
C PRO A 144 51.75 -24.76 16.88
N PRO A 145 52.99 -24.77 16.38
CA PRO A 145 53.63 -25.94 15.77
C PRO A 145 54.20 -26.94 16.80
N VAL A 146 54.40 -28.18 16.36
CA VAL A 146 54.99 -29.27 17.16
C VAL A 146 56.52 -29.12 17.25
N ALA A 147 57.10 -29.38 18.42
CA ALA A 147 58.55 -29.38 18.67
C ALA A 147 59.05 -30.76 19.15
N ALA A 148 60.28 -31.12 18.79
CA ALA A 148 60.87 -32.44 19.01
C ALA A 148 61.44 -32.66 20.43
N ARG A 149 61.66 -33.93 20.80
CA ARG A 149 62.34 -34.36 22.04
C ARG A 149 63.73 -34.97 21.74
N PRO A 150 64.79 -34.60 22.46
CA PRO A 150 65.98 -35.43 22.67
C PRO A 150 65.82 -36.38 23.89
N GLY A 151 66.78 -37.27 24.16
CA GLY A 151 66.70 -38.23 25.29
C GLY A 151 68.03 -38.80 25.82
N GLY A 152 67.92 -39.68 26.82
CA GLY A 152 69.00 -40.43 27.50
C GLY A 152 68.39 -41.21 28.70
N LYS A 153 68.58 -42.53 28.83
CA LYS A 153 69.69 -43.26 29.52
C LYS A 153 69.70 -43.07 31.06
N MET A 154 69.81 -44.11 31.92
CA MET A 154 69.96 -45.57 31.70
C MET A 154 69.74 -46.42 32.99
N ALA A 155 69.57 -47.76 32.83
CA ALA A 155 69.96 -48.87 33.73
C ALA A 155 69.09 -49.32 34.95
N ALA A 156 69.19 -50.55 35.50
CA ALA A 156 69.33 -51.93 34.92
C ALA A 156 69.38 -53.06 35.99
N VAL A 157 68.50 -54.07 35.90
CA VAL A 157 68.59 -55.50 36.38
C VAL A 157 67.44 -56.24 35.63
N ALA A 158 67.51 -57.42 34.99
CA ALA A 158 68.19 -58.71 35.23
C ALA A 158 67.58 -59.44 36.46
N GLU A 159 67.11 -60.70 36.43
CA GLU A 159 67.18 -61.87 35.50
C GLU A 159 65.82 -62.65 35.64
N CYS A 160 65.34 -63.66 34.87
CA CYS A 160 65.62 -64.36 33.58
C CYS A 160 64.39 -65.30 33.29
N ASP A 161 64.23 -66.21 32.29
CA ASP A 161 65.05 -66.69 31.14
C ASP A 161 64.17 -67.35 30.01
N VAL A 162 64.82 -67.91 28.96
CA VAL A 162 64.42 -68.91 27.93
C VAL A 162 62.91 -69.15 27.62
N ILE A 163 62.47 -68.73 26.43
CA ILE A 163 62.25 -69.58 25.23
C ILE A 163 62.23 -68.65 24.00
N MET A 164 62.96 -68.99 22.94
CA MET A 164 62.88 -68.31 21.64
C MET A 164 61.79 -68.95 20.77
N ALA A 165 60.69 -68.22 20.55
CA ALA A 165 59.73 -68.49 19.49
C ALA A 165 59.60 -67.22 18.64
N ALA A 166 59.86 -67.33 17.33
CA ALA A 166 59.76 -66.19 16.43
C ALA A 166 58.28 -65.89 16.10
N PRO A 167 57.80 -64.64 16.26
CA PRO A 167 56.53 -64.24 15.65
C PRO A 167 56.74 -64.08 14.14
N GLU A 168 56.05 -64.88 13.35
CA GLU A 168 55.99 -64.72 11.90
C GLU A 168 55.07 -63.54 11.53
N GLY A 169 55.48 -62.73 10.55
CA GLY A 169 54.59 -61.87 9.77
C GLY A 169 54.15 -60.53 10.40
N PRO A 170 54.08 -59.43 9.61
CA PRO A 170 53.43 -58.18 10.02
C PRO A 170 51.91 -58.25 9.79
N GLY A 171 51.17 -58.72 10.79
CA GLY A 171 49.72 -58.98 10.72
C GLY A 171 48.80 -57.80 11.09
N GLU A 172 48.90 -56.65 10.40
CA GLU A 172 47.97 -55.51 10.58
C GLU A 172 47.34 -54.90 9.29
N PRO A 173 46.79 -55.67 8.32
CA PRO A 173 45.97 -55.09 7.23
C PRO A 173 44.45 -55.37 7.32
N GLU A 174 44.02 -56.47 7.95
CA GLU A 174 42.68 -57.04 7.70
C GLU A 174 41.54 -56.21 8.32
N SER A 175 41.69 -55.74 9.56
CA SER A 175 40.66 -54.96 10.28
C SER A 175 40.32 -53.63 9.60
N GLU A 176 41.31 -52.97 8.96
CA GLU A 176 41.05 -51.77 8.16
C GLU A 176 40.36 -52.09 6.83
N GLU A 177 40.53 -53.28 6.25
CA GLU A 177 39.77 -53.67 5.06
C GLU A 177 38.34 -54.09 5.39
N GLU A 178 38.11 -54.80 6.50
CA GLU A 178 36.77 -55.21 6.93
C GLU A 178 35.90 -53.99 7.22
N THR A 179 36.38 -53.04 8.02
CA THR A 179 35.67 -51.78 8.31
C THR A 179 35.37 -50.96 7.05
N ARG A 180 36.28 -50.93 6.07
CA ARG A 180 36.02 -50.32 4.75
C ARG A 180 34.91 -51.06 3.99
N ARG A 181 34.93 -52.40 3.95
CA ARG A 181 33.90 -53.24 3.29
C ARG A 181 32.52 -53.08 3.96
N GLU A 182 32.46 -52.95 5.29
CA GLU A 182 31.22 -52.62 6.01
C GLU A 182 30.68 -51.24 5.62
N ALA A 183 31.54 -50.21 5.60
CA ALA A 183 31.15 -48.87 5.16
C ALA A 183 30.67 -48.84 3.70
N GLU A 184 31.25 -49.67 2.82
CA GLU A 184 30.77 -49.87 1.45
C GLU A 184 29.40 -50.56 1.40
N SER A 185 29.13 -51.55 2.26
CA SER A 185 27.80 -52.16 2.38
C SER A 185 26.76 -51.14 2.86
N PHE A 186 27.08 -50.29 3.85
CA PHE A 186 26.19 -49.21 4.28
C PHE A 186 25.96 -48.15 3.19
N LYS A 187 27.00 -47.80 2.40
CA LYS A 187 26.89 -46.98 1.17
C LYS A 187 25.89 -47.59 0.18
N GLU A 188 25.93 -48.90 -0.05
CA GLU A 188 25.03 -49.59 -0.99
C GLU A 188 23.60 -49.75 -0.49
N GLN A 189 23.41 -50.02 0.81
CA GLN A 189 22.12 -49.96 1.47
C GLN A 189 21.52 -48.54 1.35
N GLY A 190 22.31 -47.49 1.62
CA GLY A 190 21.92 -46.10 1.42
C GLY A 190 21.53 -45.78 -0.03
N ASN A 191 22.28 -46.29 -1.03
CA ASN A 191 21.93 -46.17 -2.44
C ASN A 191 20.57 -46.82 -2.75
N ALA A 192 20.29 -47.99 -2.18
CA ALA A 192 19.03 -48.71 -2.39
C ALA A 192 17.81 -47.98 -1.77
N TYR A 193 17.94 -47.41 -0.57
CA TYR A 193 16.89 -46.57 0.03
C TYR A 193 16.71 -45.24 -0.75
N TYR A 194 17.80 -44.63 -1.22
CA TYR A 194 17.75 -43.43 -2.07
C TYR A 194 17.01 -43.69 -3.40
N ALA A 195 17.25 -44.83 -4.04
CA ALA A 195 16.53 -45.26 -5.25
C ALA A 195 15.03 -45.50 -4.99
N LYS A 196 14.67 -46.02 -3.81
CA LYS A 196 13.29 -46.14 -3.32
C LYS A 196 12.64 -44.80 -2.94
N LYS A 197 13.40 -43.69 -2.97
CA LYS A 197 13.02 -42.34 -2.49
C LYS A 197 12.79 -42.24 -0.98
N ASP A 198 13.25 -43.21 -0.21
CA ASP A 198 13.28 -43.11 1.26
C ASP A 198 14.55 -42.38 1.68
N TYR A 199 14.48 -41.05 1.67
CA TYR A 199 15.61 -40.18 1.96
C TYR A 199 15.97 -40.15 3.45
N ASN A 200 15.07 -40.56 4.35
CA ASN A 200 15.34 -40.62 5.79
C ASN A 200 16.20 -41.84 6.12
N GLU A 201 15.79 -43.04 5.68
CA GLU A 201 16.62 -44.23 5.89
C GLU A 201 17.92 -44.16 5.07
N ALA A 202 17.91 -43.61 3.85
CA ALA A 202 19.14 -43.36 3.13
C ALA A 202 20.12 -42.47 3.92
N TYR A 203 19.64 -41.39 4.56
CA TYR A 203 20.45 -40.54 5.44
C TYR A 203 21.01 -41.30 6.65
N ASN A 204 20.24 -42.21 7.25
CA ASN A 204 20.70 -43.07 8.36
C ASN A 204 21.84 -43.99 7.91
N TYR A 205 21.70 -44.67 6.76
CA TYR A 205 22.73 -45.59 6.25
C TYR A 205 24.00 -44.86 5.76
N TYR A 206 23.89 -43.70 5.10
CA TYR A 206 25.08 -42.92 4.78
C TYR A 206 25.77 -42.33 6.02
N THR A 207 25.03 -42.05 7.10
CA THR A 207 25.63 -41.63 8.37
C THR A 207 26.43 -42.77 8.99
N LYS A 208 25.88 -43.99 9.07
CA LYS A 208 26.65 -45.20 9.48
C LYS A 208 27.93 -45.38 8.65
N ALA A 209 27.85 -45.23 7.32
CA ALA A 209 29.03 -45.35 6.44
C ALA A 209 30.12 -44.29 6.76
N ILE A 210 29.70 -43.07 7.14
CA ILE A 210 30.61 -41.99 7.57
C ILE A 210 31.18 -42.27 8.96
N ASP A 211 30.37 -42.77 9.89
CA ASP A 211 30.80 -43.09 11.25
C ASP A 211 31.81 -44.25 11.26
N THR A 212 31.64 -45.25 10.39
CA THR A 212 32.60 -46.35 10.17
C THR A 212 33.86 -45.89 9.42
N CYS A 213 33.75 -44.95 8.48
CA CYS A 213 34.87 -44.54 7.62
C CYS A 213 34.82 -43.02 7.27
N PRO A 214 35.30 -42.13 8.16
CA PRO A 214 35.20 -40.67 8.00
C PRO A 214 36.03 -40.03 6.87
N ASN A 215 36.90 -40.78 6.19
CA ASN A 215 37.86 -40.24 5.23
C ASN A 215 37.43 -40.37 3.74
N ASN A 216 36.22 -40.86 3.46
CA ASN A 216 35.75 -41.09 2.08
C ASN A 216 34.82 -39.96 1.57
N ALA A 217 35.29 -39.19 0.60
CA ALA A 217 34.54 -38.09 -0.04
C ALA A 217 33.17 -38.51 -0.59
N SER A 218 33.03 -39.75 -1.07
CA SER A 218 31.81 -40.26 -1.70
C SER A 218 30.63 -40.33 -0.73
N TYR A 219 30.87 -40.72 0.53
CA TYR A 219 29.80 -40.88 1.52
C TYR A 219 29.18 -39.52 1.88
N TYR A 220 30.00 -38.51 2.19
CA TYR A 220 29.53 -37.14 2.41
C TYR A 220 28.80 -36.58 1.19
N GLY A 221 29.32 -36.81 -0.02
CA GLY A 221 28.66 -36.39 -1.25
C GLY A 221 27.26 -37.02 -1.40
N ASN A 222 27.10 -38.30 -1.06
CA ASN A 222 25.82 -38.98 -1.18
C ASN A 222 24.86 -38.59 -0.04
N ARG A 223 25.34 -38.37 1.19
CA ARG A 223 24.53 -37.81 2.27
C ARG A 223 24.08 -36.38 1.96
N ALA A 224 24.94 -35.54 1.39
CA ALA A 224 24.56 -34.22 0.87
C ALA A 224 23.40 -34.31 -0.14
N ALA A 225 23.43 -35.30 -1.06
CA ALA A 225 22.32 -35.52 -1.99
C ALA A 225 21.01 -35.92 -1.28
N THR A 226 21.05 -36.74 -0.22
CA THR A 226 19.84 -37.03 0.58
C THR A 226 19.31 -35.77 1.28
N LEU A 227 20.20 -34.96 1.86
CA LEU A 227 19.84 -33.72 2.54
C LEU A 227 19.26 -32.69 1.58
N MET A 228 19.73 -32.61 0.32
CA MET A 228 19.09 -31.82 -0.73
C MET A 228 17.65 -32.29 -1.01
N MET A 229 17.42 -33.60 -1.14
CA MET A 229 16.08 -34.15 -1.37
C MET A 229 15.14 -33.98 -0.16
N LEU A 230 15.69 -33.92 1.06
CA LEU A 230 14.98 -33.56 2.29
C LEU A 230 14.81 -32.04 2.49
N GLY A 231 15.30 -31.19 1.56
CA GLY A 231 15.25 -29.72 1.68
C GLY A 231 16.19 -29.11 2.72
N ARG A 232 17.07 -29.91 3.35
CA ARG A 232 18.03 -29.52 4.39
C ARG A 232 19.31 -28.91 3.79
N PHE A 233 19.15 -27.96 2.87
CA PHE A 233 20.24 -27.40 2.05
C PHE A 233 21.43 -26.82 2.83
N ARG A 234 21.20 -26.29 4.04
CA ARG A 234 22.27 -25.74 4.90
C ARG A 234 23.21 -26.83 5.44
N GLU A 235 22.68 -28.02 5.71
CA GLU A 235 23.45 -29.19 6.16
C GLU A 235 24.07 -29.90 4.96
N ALA A 236 23.32 -30.03 3.86
CA ALA A 236 23.82 -30.54 2.59
C ALA A 236 25.05 -29.77 2.08
N LEU A 237 25.08 -28.45 2.27
CA LEU A 237 26.25 -27.62 1.94
C LEU A 237 27.49 -28.02 2.76
N GLY A 238 27.32 -28.27 4.06
CA GLY A 238 28.42 -28.67 4.95
C GLY A 238 29.02 -30.03 4.57
N ASP A 239 28.17 -31.00 4.25
CA ASP A 239 28.58 -32.31 3.73
C ASP A 239 29.22 -32.21 2.34
N ALA A 240 28.65 -31.42 1.42
CA ALA A 240 29.24 -31.22 0.08
C ALA A 240 30.62 -30.57 0.16
N GLN A 241 30.80 -29.59 1.05
CA GLN A 241 32.09 -28.97 1.34
C GLN A 241 33.07 -29.94 2.02
N GLN A 242 32.60 -30.88 2.85
CA GLN A 242 33.46 -31.93 3.39
C GLN A 242 33.89 -32.94 2.32
N SER A 243 32.99 -33.29 1.40
CA SER A 243 33.26 -34.12 0.22
C SER A 243 34.38 -33.50 -0.64
N VAL A 244 34.28 -32.20 -0.96
CA VAL A 244 35.30 -31.43 -1.70
C VAL A 244 36.61 -31.27 -0.92
N ARG A 245 36.58 -31.12 0.41
CA ARG A 245 37.81 -31.07 1.24
C ARG A 245 38.57 -32.39 1.30
N LEU A 246 37.87 -33.52 1.14
CA LEU A 246 38.48 -34.85 1.10
C LEU A 246 39.01 -35.20 -0.30
N ASP A 247 38.35 -34.73 -1.36
CA ASP A 247 38.79 -34.89 -2.75
C ASP A 247 38.34 -33.69 -3.61
N ASP A 248 39.27 -32.78 -3.94
CA ASP A 248 39.00 -31.65 -4.84
C ASP A 248 38.77 -32.07 -6.30
N SER A 249 39.22 -33.28 -6.70
CA SER A 249 38.94 -33.83 -8.03
C SER A 249 37.52 -34.40 -8.15
N PHE A 250 36.79 -34.53 -7.03
CA PHE A 250 35.45 -35.09 -7.00
C PHE A 250 34.42 -34.13 -7.62
N VAL A 251 34.29 -34.20 -8.95
CA VAL A 251 33.36 -33.40 -9.78
C VAL A 251 31.92 -33.38 -9.22
N ARG A 252 31.45 -34.52 -8.67
CA ARG A 252 30.12 -34.62 -8.05
C ARG A 252 30.01 -33.83 -6.74
N GLY A 253 31.10 -33.65 -5.99
CA GLY A 253 31.18 -32.83 -4.78
C GLY A 253 30.96 -31.36 -5.11
N HIS A 254 31.81 -30.79 -5.97
CA HIS A 254 31.70 -29.39 -6.44
C HIS A 254 30.32 -29.09 -7.05
N LEU A 255 29.76 -30.01 -7.84
CA LEU A 255 28.42 -29.86 -8.43
C LEU A 255 27.30 -29.85 -7.37
N ARG A 256 27.42 -30.66 -6.32
CA ARG A 256 26.48 -30.68 -5.19
C ARG A 256 26.63 -29.43 -4.32
N GLU A 257 27.86 -28.97 -4.07
CA GLU A 257 28.14 -27.72 -3.35
C GLU A 257 27.53 -26.52 -4.07
N GLY A 258 27.80 -26.39 -5.38
CA GLY A 258 27.26 -25.31 -6.21
C GLY A 258 25.73 -25.26 -6.20
N LYS A 259 25.06 -26.43 -6.29
CA LYS A 259 23.59 -26.52 -6.19
C LYS A 259 23.11 -26.12 -4.79
N CYS A 260 23.77 -26.54 -3.71
CA CYS A 260 23.41 -26.11 -2.35
C CYS A 260 23.56 -24.60 -2.18
N HIS A 261 24.65 -24.01 -2.68
CA HIS A 261 24.84 -22.56 -2.71
C HIS A 261 23.73 -21.85 -3.50
N LEU A 262 23.36 -22.34 -4.68
CA LEU A 262 22.29 -21.76 -5.51
C LEU A 262 20.93 -21.84 -4.81
N SER A 263 20.55 -23.00 -4.27
CA SER A 263 19.28 -23.17 -3.54
C SER A 263 19.16 -22.25 -2.32
N LEU A 264 20.27 -21.92 -1.66
CA LEU A 264 20.36 -20.97 -0.55
C LEU A 264 20.43 -19.49 -1.00
N GLY A 265 20.55 -19.21 -2.29
CA GLY A 265 20.67 -17.85 -2.88
C GLY A 265 22.08 -17.25 -2.84
N ASN A 266 23.12 -18.07 -2.64
CA ASN A 266 24.52 -17.66 -2.68
C ASN A 266 25.09 -17.78 -4.11
N ALA A 267 24.47 -17.11 -5.08
CA ALA A 267 24.72 -17.36 -6.50
C ALA A 267 26.18 -17.11 -6.94
N MET A 268 26.89 -16.12 -6.35
CA MET A 268 28.34 -15.91 -6.61
C MET A 268 29.24 -17.06 -6.10
N ALA A 269 28.80 -17.81 -5.09
CA ALA A 269 29.51 -19.03 -4.68
C ALA A 269 29.18 -20.18 -5.64
N ALA A 270 27.89 -20.35 -5.97
CA ALA A 270 27.42 -21.35 -6.92
C ALA A 270 28.14 -21.26 -8.28
N SER A 271 28.24 -20.07 -8.87
CA SER A 271 28.94 -19.85 -10.14
C SER A 271 30.41 -20.29 -10.09
N ARG A 272 31.11 -20.09 -8.97
CA ARG A 272 32.50 -20.53 -8.81
C ARG A 272 32.62 -22.06 -8.71
N CYS A 273 31.72 -22.71 -7.96
CA CYS A 273 31.66 -24.17 -7.90
C CYS A 273 31.35 -24.77 -9.29
N PHE A 274 30.41 -24.20 -10.04
CA PHE A 274 30.09 -24.69 -11.40
C PHE A 274 31.21 -24.39 -12.41
N GLN A 275 31.92 -23.27 -12.28
CA GLN A 275 33.13 -23.00 -13.06
C GLN A 275 34.23 -24.04 -12.75
N ARG A 276 34.45 -24.37 -11.48
CA ARG A 276 35.40 -25.44 -11.07
C ARG A 276 35.01 -26.81 -11.63
N VAL A 277 33.71 -27.14 -11.68
CA VAL A 277 33.23 -28.35 -12.37
C VAL A 277 33.59 -28.34 -13.86
N LEU A 278 33.52 -27.18 -14.54
CA LEU A 278 33.85 -27.06 -15.97
C LEU A 278 35.36 -27.04 -16.25
N GLU A 279 36.20 -26.72 -15.26
CA GLU A 279 37.65 -26.92 -15.32
C GLU A 279 38.03 -28.41 -15.25
N LEU A 280 37.32 -29.19 -14.42
CA LEU A 280 37.54 -30.63 -14.23
C LEU A 280 36.87 -31.49 -15.33
N ASP A 281 35.66 -31.13 -15.73
CA ASP A 281 34.87 -31.78 -16.79
C ASP A 281 34.25 -30.72 -17.71
N HIS A 282 35.01 -30.34 -18.73
CA HIS A 282 34.60 -29.35 -19.73
C HIS A 282 33.38 -29.75 -20.58
N LYS A 283 32.94 -31.02 -20.51
CA LYS A 283 31.78 -31.55 -21.24
C LYS A 283 30.51 -31.58 -20.40
N ASN A 284 30.58 -31.16 -19.13
CA ASN A 284 29.47 -31.23 -18.19
C ASN A 284 28.32 -30.29 -18.53
N THR A 285 27.37 -30.76 -19.35
CA THR A 285 26.19 -29.99 -19.78
C THR A 285 25.33 -29.51 -18.60
N GLN A 286 25.27 -30.28 -17.51
CA GLN A 286 24.55 -29.89 -16.31
C GLN A 286 25.22 -28.69 -15.61
N ALA A 287 26.54 -28.68 -15.45
CA ALA A 287 27.24 -27.53 -14.88
C ALA A 287 27.14 -26.28 -15.77
N GLN A 288 27.12 -26.42 -17.10
CA GLN A 288 26.86 -25.30 -18.03
C GLN A 288 25.45 -24.73 -17.88
N GLN A 289 24.45 -25.56 -17.56
CA GLN A 289 23.07 -25.11 -17.30
C GLN A 289 22.96 -24.44 -15.93
N GLU A 290 23.50 -25.04 -14.88
CA GLU A 290 23.43 -24.50 -13.52
C GLU A 290 24.26 -23.22 -13.35
N LEU A 291 25.35 -23.06 -14.11
CA LEU A 291 26.08 -21.79 -14.20
C LEU A 291 25.22 -20.68 -14.81
N LYS A 292 24.41 -20.98 -15.84
CA LYS A 292 23.45 -20.02 -16.40
C LYS A 292 22.34 -19.68 -15.40
N ASN A 293 21.84 -20.66 -14.65
CA ASN A 293 20.88 -20.44 -13.57
C ASN A 293 21.46 -19.54 -12.46
N ALA A 294 22.74 -19.71 -12.13
CA ALA A 294 23.42 -18.85 -11.16
C ALA A 294 23.62 -17.41 -11.69
N THR A 295 23.94 -17.23 -12.98
CA THR A 295 24.07 -15.87 -13.56
C THR A 295 22.73 -15.15 -13.71
N THR A 296 21.62 -15.84 -14.00
CA THR A 296 20.29 -15.20 -14.03
C THR A 296 19.83 -14.76 -12.64
N VAL A 297 20.09 -15.54 -11.59
CA VAL A 297 19.82 -15.13 -10.19
C VAL A 297 20.62 -13.87 -9.82
N LEU A 298 21.89 -13.77 -10.22
CA LEU A 298 22.71 -12.57 -9.97
C LEU A 298 22.17 -11.32 -10.69
N GLU A 299 21.69 -11.45 -11.93
CA GLU A 299 21.08 -10.32 -12.63
C GLU A 299 19.72 -9.93 -12.02
N TYR A 300 18.91 -10.89 -11.56
CA TYR A 300 17.67 -10.59 -10.82
C TYR A 300 17.92 -9.91 -9.47
N GLU A 301 18.99 -10.28 -8.76
CA GLU A 301 19.43 -9.63 -7.52
C GLU A 301 19.83 -8.17 -7.77
N LYS A 302 20.69 -7.93 -8.76
CA LYS A 302 21.14 -6.59 -9.18
C LYS A 302 20.01 -5.70 -9.70
N ILE A 303 19.06 -6.23 -10.47
CA ILE A 303 17.86 -5.49 -10.90
C ILE A 303 17.00 -5.14 -9.68
N ALA A 304 16.82 -6.09 -8.75
CA ALA A 304 16.04 -5.87 -7.54
C ALA A 304 16.65 -4.80 -6.61
N GLU A 305 17.97 -4.74 -6.46
CA GLU A 305 18.64 -3.66 -5.71
C GLU A 305 18.35 -2.29 -6.35
N VAL A 306 18.61 -2.16 -7.65
CA VAL A 306 18.45 -0.91 -8.41
C VAL A 306 16.99 -0.45 -8.49
N ASP A 307 16.02 -1.37 -8.57
CA ASP A 307 14.60 -1.01 -8.55
C ASP A 307 14.03 -0.81 -7.12
N PHE A 308 14.68 -1.36 -6.08
CA PHE A 308 14.36 -1.04 -4.68
C PHE A 308 14.74 0.40 -4.34
N GLU A 309 15.90 0.89 -4.80
CA GLU A 309 16.31 2.30 -4.68
C GLU A 309 15.32 3.25 -5.35
N LYS A 310 14.85 2.90 -6.56
CA LYS A 310 13.79 3.63 -7.29
C LYS A 310 12.40 3.49 -6.65
N ARG A 311 12.26 2.65 -5.62
CA ARG A 311 10.99 2.28 -4.95
C ARG A 311 9.97 1.58 -5.86
N ASP A 312 10.40 0.96 -6.97
CA ASP A 312 9.55 0.10 -7.80
C ASP A 312 9.46 -1.31 -7.20
N PHE A 313 8.82 -1.37 -6.03
CA PHE A 313 8.63 -2.60 -5.27
C PHE A 313 7.86 -3.68 -6.05
N ARG A 314 7.15 -3.33 -7.13
CA ARG A 314 6.46 -4.30 -8.00
C ARG A 314 7.45 -5.11 -8.82
N LYS A 315 8.45 -4.44 -9.42
CA LYS A 315 9.56 -5.14 -10.10
C LYS A 315 10.40 -5.95 -9.13
N VAL A 316 10.71 -5.41 -7.95
CA VAL A 316 11.45 -6.15 -6.91
C VAL A 316 10.76 -7.46 -6.54
N VAL A 317 9.43 -7.45 -6.31
CA VAL A 317 8.66 -8.67 -6.05
C VAL A 317 8.73 -9.65 -7.23
N PHE A 318 8.62 -9.18 -8.47
CA PHE A 318 8.74 -10.04 -9.66
C PHE A 318 10.14 -10.66 -9.80
N CYS A 319 11.21 -9.88 -9.61
CA CYS A 319 12.58 -10.36 -9.67
C CYS A 319 12.89 -11.36 -8.54
N MET A 320 12.37 -11.13 -7.33
CA MET A 320 12.46 -12.09 -6.22
C MET A 320 11.67 -13.36 -6.49
N ASP A 321 10.49 -13.28 -7.11
CA ASP A 321 9.72 -14.47 -7.51
C ASP A 321 10.47 -15.30 -8.56
N ARG A 322 11.07 -14.67 -9.58
CA ARG A 322 11.93 -15.37 -10.56
C ARG A 322 13.20 -15.96 -9.92
N ALA A 323 13.83 -15.24 -8.99
CA ALA A 323 15.00 -15.76 -8.26
C ALA A 323 14.66 -16.97 -7.37
N LEU A 324 13.48 -16.98 -6.74
CA LEU A 324 13.02 -18.06 -5.88
C LEU A 324 12.67 -19.36 -6.64
N GLU A 325 12.45 -19.32 -7.95
CA GLU A 325 12.33 -20.53 -8.79
C GLU A 325 13.65 -21.32 -8.84
N PHE A 326 14.81 -20.65 -8.74
CA PHE A 326 16.14 -21.26 -8.69
C PHE A 326 16.68 -21.40 -7.25
N ALA A 327 16.30 -20.49 -6.35
CA ALA A 327 16.79 -20.39 -4.98
C ALA A 327 15.69 -20.60 -3.90
N PRO A 328 14.94 -21.71 -3.91
CA PRO A 328 13.72 -21.89 -3.11
C PRO A 328 13.95 -21.92 -1.59
N ALA A 329 15.19 -22.12 -1.12
CA ALA A 329 15.55 -22.07 0.29
C ALA A 329 16.13 -20.72 0.74
N CYS A 330 16.28 -19.75 -0.16
CA CYS A 330 16.83 -18.43 0.21
C CYS A 330 15.87 -17.62 1.08
N HIS A 331 16.17 -17.52 2.38
CA HIS A 331 15.40 -16.68 3.30
C HIS A 331 15.51 -15.18 2.92
N ARG A 332 16.68 -14.71 2.49
CA ARG A 332 16.91 -13.31 2.08
C ARG A 332 15.95 -12.86 0.99
N PHE A 333 15.78 -13.63 -0.08
CA PHE A 333 14.87 -13.30 -1.18
C PHE A 333 13.39 -13.33 -0.74
N LYS A 334 12.99 -14.29 0.11
CA LYS A 334 11.64 -14.35 0.69
C LYS A 334 11.35 -13.13 1.57
N ILE A 335 12.31 -12.70 2.37
CA ILE A 335 12.20 -11.55 3.27
C ILE A 335 12.14 -10.25 2.48
N LEU A 336 13.01 -10.06 1.48
CA LEU A 336 12.98 -8.87 0.60
C LEU A 336 11.65 -8.79 -0.17
N LYS A 337 11.16 -9.91 -0.70
CA LYS A 337 9.81 -10.00 -1.29
C LYS A 337 8.74 -9.57 -0.29
N ALA A 338 8.79 -10.07 0.95
CA ALA A 338 7.80 -9.76 1.98
C ALA A 338 7.86 -8.29 2.45
N GLU A 339 9.05 -7.69 2.54
CA GLU A 339 9.25 -6.26 2.80
C GLU A 339 8.61 -5.42 1.69
N CYS A 340 8.89 -5.73 0.42
CA CYS A 340 8.27 -5.06 -0.72
C CYS A 340 6.76 -5.26 -0.81
N LEU A 341 6.24 -6.45 -0.46
CA LEU A 341 4.79 -6.69 -0.35
C LEU A 341 4.14 -5.81 0.75
N ALA A 342 4.80 -5.67 1.91
CA ALA A 342 4.32 -4.78 2.97
C ALA A 342 4.32 -3.31 2.53
N LEU A 343 5.37 -2.86 1.84
CA LEU A 343 5.48 -1.50 1.27
C LEU A 343 4.49 -1.24 0.11
N LEU A 344 4.00 -2.29 -0.55
CA LEU A 344 2.91 -2.24 -1.54
C LEU A 344 1.50 -2.34 -0.92
N GLY A 345 1.39 -2.44 0.41
CA GLY A 345 0.10 -2.61 1.10
C GLY A 345 -0.48 -4.04 1.07
N ARG A 346 0.25 -5.02 0.54
CA ARG A 346 -0.16 -6.45 0.44
C ARG A 346 0.16 -7.20 1.74
N TYR A 347 -0.32 -6.66 2.87
CA TYR A 347 0.02 -7.13 4.21
C TYR A 347 -0.24 -8.62 4.47
N PRO A 348 -1.36 -9.25 4.02
CA PRO A 348 -1.62 -10.67 4.31
C PRO A 348 -0.55 -11.60 3.72
N GLU A 349 -0.06 -11.30 2.51
CA GLU A 349 0.96 -12.10 1.83
C GLU A 349 2.34 -11.94 2.50
N ALA A 350 2.69 -10.69 2.85
CA ALA A 350 3.90 -10.39 3.62
C ALA A 350 3.88 -11.06 5.01
N GLN A 351 2.73 -11.04 5.70
CA GLN A 351 2.54 -11.67 6.99
C GLN A 351 2.64 -13.21 6.93
N SER A 352 2.17 -13.85 5.85
CA SER A 352 2.36 -15.30 5.65
C SER A 352 3.85 -15.63 5.54
N VAL A 353 4.56 -15.00 4.59
CA VAL A 353 5.99 -15.29 4.35
C VAL A 353 6.83 -15.02 5.60
N ALA A 354 6.59 -13.92 6.32
CA ALA A 354 7.27 -13.65 7.58
C ALA A 354 6.92 -14.68 8.66
N SER A 355 5.66 -15.13 8.77
CA SER A 355 5.24 -16.12 9.76
C SER A 355 5.79 -17.51 9.49
N ASP A 356 5.92 -17.90 8.22
CA ASP A 356 6.48 -19.19 7.83
C ASP A 356 8.00 -19.26 8.06
N ILE A 357 8.72 -18.15 7.88
CA ILE A 357 10.13 -18.04 8.29
C ILE A 357 10.25 -18.09 9.82
N LEU A 358 9.43 -17.34 10.55
CA LEU A 358 9.43 -17.34 12.02
C LEU A 358 9.01 -18.68 12.66
N ARG A 359 8.39 -19.58 11.88
CA ARG A 359 8.09 -20.97 12.27
C ARG A 359 9.34 -21.85 12.22
N MET A 360 10.28 -21.55 11.33
CA MET A 360 11.55 -22.27 11.14
C MET A 360 12.70 -21.67 11.97
N ASP A 361 12.74 -20.33 12.06
CA ASP A 361 13.72 -19.53 12.80
C ASP A 361 12.99 -18.38 13.50
N SER A 362 12.61 -18.60 14.76
CA SER A 362 11.92 -17.60 15.58
C SER A 362 12.81 -16.44 16.05
N THR A 363 14.12 -16.53 15.80
CA THR A 363 15.12 -15.50 16.11
C THR A 363 15.43 -14.58 14.93
N ASN A 364 14.83 -14.84 13.76
CA ASN A 364 15.12 -14.12 12.52
C ASN A 364 14.75 -12.62 12.62
N ALA A 365 15.76 -11.75 12.74
CA ALA A 365 15.56 -10.32 12.99
C ALA A 365 14.79 -9.63 11.84
N ASP A 366 15.12 -9.93 10.58
CA ASP A 366 14.47 -9.30 9.43
C ASP A 366 13.01 -9.77 9.27
N ALA A 367 12.69 -11.04 9.53
CA ALA A 367 11.30 -11.52 9.51
C ALA A 367 10.47 -10.94 10.67
N LEU A 368 11.07 -10.72 11.84
CA LEU A 368 10.45 -9.95 12.94
C LEU A 368 10.21 -8.48 12.52
N TYR A 369 11.16 -7.87 11.81
CA TYR A 369 11.03 -6.52 11.26
C TYR A 369 9.89 -6.43 10.24
N VAL A 370 9.81 -7.31 9.23
CA VAL A 370 8.72 -7.33 8.24
C VAL A 370 7.35 -7.53 8.91
N ARG A 371 7.27 -8.40 9.93
CA ARG A 371 6.05 -8.58 10.73
C ARG A 371 5.65 -7.31 11.48
N GLY A 372 6.62 -6.58 12.03
CA GLY A 372 6.39 -5.25 12.61
C GLY A 372 5.95 -4.22 11.57
N LEU A 373 6.55 -4.23 10.38
CA LEU A 373 6.28 -3.30 9.28
C LEU A 373 4.84 -3.42 8.76
N CYS A 374 4.34 -4.65 8.62
CA CYS A 374 2.93 -4.90 8.29
C CYS A 374 1.99 -4.26 9.31
N LEU A 375 2.19 -4.56 10.59
CA LEU A 375 1.36 -4.04 11.69
C LEU A 375 1.46 -2.51 11.82
N TYR A 376 2.61 -1.92 11.48
CA TYR A 376 2.84 -0.48 11.52
C TYR A 376 2.04 0.27 10.45
N TYR A 377 1.99 -0.24 9.22
CA TYR A 377 1.16 0.32 8.15
C TYR A 377 -0.33 -0.04 8.27
N GLU A 378 -0.68 -1.03 9.10
CA GLU A 378 -2.05 -1.31 9.54
C GLU A 378 -2.53 -0.41 10.72
N ASP A 379 -1.74 0.60 11.13
CA ASP A 379 -1.94 1.46 12.32
C ASP A 379 -2.04 0.67 13.66
N CYS A 380 -1.59 -0.59 13.67
CA CYS A 380 -1.39 -1.40 14.88
C CYS A 380 -0.03 -1.08 15.54
N ILE A 381 0.29 0.21 15.66
CA ILE A 381 1.61 0.75 16.01
C ILE A 381 2.17 0.13 17.31
N GLU A 382 1.33 -0.12 18.30
CA GLU A 382 1.76 -0.71 19.58
C GLU A 382 2.34 -2.12 19.44
N LYS A 383 1.70 -2.97 18.63
CA LYS A 383 2.17 -4.32 18.32
C LYS A 383 3.41 -4.26 17.42
N ALA A 384 3.43 -3.33 16.46
CA ALA A 384 4.60 -3.12 15.61
C ALA A 384 5.85 -2.76 16.43
N VAL A 385 5.74 -1.84 17.39
CA VAL A 385 6.85 -1.47 18.30
C VAL A 385 7.33 -2.66 19.12
N GLN A 386 6.47 -3.59 19.52
CA GLN A 386 6.89 -4.82 20.20
C GLN A 386 7.76 -5.70 19.28
N PHE A 387 7.33 -5.92 18.02
CA PHE A 387 8.11 -6.70 17.05
C PHE A 387 9.43 -6.02 16.64
N PHE A 388 9.44 -4.70 16.42
CA PHE A 388 10.70 -3.98 16.16
C PHE A 388 11.66 -4.04 17.35
N VAL A 389 11.15 -3.93 18.59
CA VAL A 389 11.97 -4.11 19.80
C VAL A 389 12.43 -5.56 19.97
N GLN A 390 11.68 -6.56 19.48
CA GLN A 390 12.13 -7.95 19.46
C GLN A 390 13.24 -8.16 18.42
N ALA A 391 13.09 -7.63 17.20
CA ALA A 391 14.13 -7.67 16.16
C ALA A 391 15.45 -7.06 16.67
N LEU A 392 15.38 -5.89 17.31
CA LEU A 392 16.53 -5.19 17.92
C LEU A 392 17.13 -5.89 19.16
N ARG A 393 16.49 -6.95 19.70
CA ARG A 393 17.13 -7.84 20.68
C ARG A 393 17.92 -8.97 20.03
N MET A 394 17.52 -9.38 18.82
CA MET A 394 18.19 -10.43 18.05
C MET A 394 19.38 -9.85 17.27
N ALA A 395 19.20 -8.67 16.65
CA ALA A 395 20.21 -7.91 15.93
C ALA A 395 20.14 -6.41 16.33
N PRO A 396 20.92 -5.97 17.34
CA PRO A 396 20.91 -4.58 17.83
C PRO A 396 21.37 -3.54 16.81
N ASP A 397 22.09 -3.98 15.78
CA ASP A 397 22.64 -3.26 14.64
C ASP A 397 21.69 -3.21 13.42
N HIS A 398 20.50 -3.81 13.51
CA HIS A 398 19.53 -3.84 12.42
C HIS A 398 18.91 -2.45 12.13
N GLU A 399 19.55 -1.70 11.23
CA GLU A 399 19.24 -0.30 10.90
C GLU A 399 17.78 -0.05 10.56
N LYS A 400 17.19 -0.89 9.68
CA LYS A 400 15.78 -0.78 9.26
C LYS A 400 14.82 -0.87 10.44
N ALA A 401 15.03 -1.84 11.33
CA ALA A 401 14.23 -1.99 12.55
C ALA A 401 14.47 -0.85 13.54
N CYS A 402 15.69 -0.31 13.63
CA CYS A 402 16.01 0.84 14.47
C CYS A 402 15.22 2.09 14.04
N LEU A 403 15.27 2.41 12.74
CA LEU A 403 14.55 3.53 12.15
C LEU A 403 13.03 3.36 12.28
N ALA A 404 12.48 2.19 11.91
CA ALA A 404 11.05 1.92 12.04
C ALA A 404 10.57 1.96 13.51
N CYS A 405 11.39 1.46 14.46
CA CYS A 405 11.10 1.55 15.88
C CYS A 405 11.07 3.00 16.39
N ARG A 406 12.01 3.84 15.92
CA ARG A 406 12.07 5.28 16.24
C ARG A 406 10.84 6.00 15.69
N ASN A 407 10.54 5.82 14.41
CA ASN A 407 9.43 6.49 13.74
C ASN A 407 8.08 6.05 14.33
N ALA A 408 7.86 4.75 14.55
CA ALA A 408 6.65 4.24 15.19
C ALA A 408 6.41 4.80 16.60
N LYS A 409 7.47 4.94 17.42
CA LYS A 409 7.38 5.56 18.75
C LYS A 409 7.09 7.06 18.68
N ALA A 410 7.77 7.80 17.80
CA ALA A 410 7.55 9.24 17.63
C ALA A 410 6.15 9.54 17.08
N LEU A 411 5.69 8.76 16.09
CA LEU A 411 4.36 8.85 15.49
C LEU A 411 3.26 8.55 16.51
N LYS A 412 3.46 7.53 17.37
CA LYS A 412 2.57 7.28 18.50
C LYS A 412 2.52 8.49 19.45
N ALA A 413 3.68 8.97 19.91
CA ALA A 413 3.77 10.07 20.88
C ALA A 413 3.10 11.35 20.35
N LYS A 414 3.47 11.84 19.16
CA LYS A 414 2.88 13.05 18.57
C LYS A 414 1.37 12.90 18.29
N LYS A 415 0.91 11.70 17.90
CA LYS A 415 -0.53 11.41 17.78
C LYS A 415 -1.23 11.49 19.14
N GLU A 416 -0.65 10.97 20.22
CA GLU A 416 -1.23 11.02 21.57
C GLU A 416 -1.19 12.43 22.18
N ASP A 417 -0.07 13.16 22.04
CA ASP A 417 0.08 14.54 22.49
C ASP A 417 -0.89 15.49 21.75
N GLY A 418 -1.04 15.35 20.43
CA GLY A 418 -2.02 16.12 19.65
C GLY A 418 -3.47 15.82 20.04
N ASN A 419 -3.79 14.53 20.30
CA ASN A 419 -5.09 14.13 20.83
C ASN A 419 -5.34 14.68 22.24
N LYS A 420 -4.29 14.86 23.05
CA LYS A 420 -4.38 15.50 24.38
C LYS A 420 -4.59 17.00 24.25
N ALA A 421 -3.75 17.71 23.50
CA ALA A 421 -3.88 19.15 23.27
C ALA A 421 -5.25 19.55 22.71
N PHE A 422 -5.84 18.71 21.85
CA PHE A 422 -7.22 18.90 21.36
C PHE A 422 -8.28 18.77 22.46
N LYS A 423 -8.15 17.80 23.38
CA LYS A 423 -9.06 17.64 24.54
C LYS A 423 -8.89 18.76 25.56
N ASP A 424 -7.67 19.23 25.75
CA ASP A 424 -7.31 20.36 26.62
C ASP A 424 -7.73 21.73 25.99
N GLY A 425 -8.36 21.73 24.80
CA GLY A 425 -8.84 22.92 24.10
C GLY A 425 -7.76 23.76 23.42
N ASN A 426 -6.48 23.36 23.51
CA ASN A 426 -5.35 24.06 22.91
C ASN A 426 -5.18 23.69 21.43
N TYR A 427 -6.12 24.16 20.61
CA TYR A 427 -6.23 23.81 19.19
C TYR A 427 -4.99 24.19 18.36
N LYS A 428 -4.27 25.28 18.70
CA LYS A 428 -3.03 25.67 17.99
C LYS A 428 -1.93 24.61 18.16
N LEU A 429 -1.65 24.23 19.42
CA LEU A 429 -0.70 23.17 19.73
C LEU A 429 -1.11 21.82 19.13
N ALA A 430 -2.42 21.51 19.09
CA ALA A 430 -2.91 20.30 18.43
C ALA A 430 -2.64 20.30 16.91
N TYR A 431 -2.82 21.45 16.22
CA TYR A 431 -2.49 21.60 14.79
C TYR A 431 -1.00 21.37 14.52
N GLU A 432 -0.14 21.98 15.33
CA GLU A 432 1.32 21.84 15.26
C GLU A 432 1.73 20.37 15.44
N LEU A 433 1.28 19.71 16.52
CA LEU A 433 1.61 18.31 16.82
C LEU A 433 1.13 17.32 15.76
N TYR A 434 -0.05 17.54 15.14
CA TYR A 434 -0.50 16.70 14.01
C TYR A 434 0.30 16.98 12.73
N THR A 435 0.74 18.23 12.51
CA THR A 435 1.59 18.59 11.36
C THR A 435 2.98 17.97 11.49
N GLU A 436 3.57 17.99 12.68
CA GLU A 436 4.81 17.24 12.98
C GLU A 436 4.61 15.73 12.80
N ALA A 437 3.49 15.17 13.27
CA ALA A 437 3.20 13.74 13.13
C ALA A 437 3.15 13.28 11.66
N LEU A 438 2.54 14.07 10.77
CA LEU A 438 2.51 13.82 9.33
C LEU A 438 3.91 13.83 8.69
N GLY A 439 4.87 14.57 9.27
CA GLY A 439 6.26 14.61 8.81
C GLY A 439 7.12 13.41 9.20
N ILE A 440 6.67 12.54 10.12
CA ILE A 440 7.49 11.41 10.64
C ILE A 440 7.57 10.26 9.63
N ASP A 441 6.48 9.98 8.92
CA ASP A 441 6.45 8.99 7.83
C ASP A 441 5.34 9.33 6.82
N PRO A 442 5.66 10.11 5.76
CA PRO A 442 4.70 10.43 4.69
C PRO A 442 4.10 9.20 3.99
N ASN A 443 4.73 8.03 4.10
CA ASN A 443 4.28 6.80 3.42
C ASN A 443 3.22 6.03 4.22
N ASN A 444 2.95 6.36 5.50
CA ASN A 444 1.99 5.63 6.31
C ASN A 444 0.54 6.07 6.01
N ILE A 445 0.03 5.65 4.84
CA ILE A 445 -1.27 6.02 4.27
C ILE A 445 -2.40 6.01 5.32
N LYS A 446 -2.60 4.87 6.01
CA LYS A 446 -3.70 4.68 6.99
C LYS A 446 -3.56 5.55 8.24
N THR A 447 -2.34 5.85 8.69
CA THR A 447 -2.14 6.74 9.85
C THR A 447 -2.26 8.20 9.43
N ASN A 448 -1.74 8.55 8.26
CA ASN A 448 -1.76 9.92 7.74
C ASN A 448 -3.17 10.37 7.40
N ALA A 449 -4.03 9.51 6.83
CA ALA A 449 -5.44 9.81 6.63
C ALA A 449 -6.17 10.18 7.96
N LYS A 450 -5.84 9.48 9.04
CA LYS A 450 -6.38 9.77 10.39
C LYS A 450 -5.82 11.07 10.97
N LEU A 451 -4.51 11.34 10.79
CA LEU A 451 -3.87 12.58 11.22
C LEU A 451 -4.42 13.81 10.47
N TYR A 452 -4.60 13.72 9.15
CA TYR A 452 -5.25 14.74 8.34
C TYR A 452 -6.69 15.02 8.81
N CYS A 453 -7.52 13.99 9.01
CA CYS A 453 -8.89 14.18 9.54
C CYS A 453 -8.92 14.77 10.96
N ASN A 454 -7.96 14.39 11.81
CA ASN A 454 -7.79 15.02 13.12
C ASN A 454 -7.40 16.51 12.99
N ARG A 455 -6.49 16.86 12.08
CA ARG A 455 -6.05 18.25 11.84
C ARG A 455 -7.14 19.09 11.16
N GLY A 456 -7.92 18.53 10.24
CA GLY A 456 -9.13 19.15 9.72
C GLY A 456 -10.19 19.39 10.79
N THR A 457 -10.33 18.47 11.75
CA THR A 457 -11.19 18.69 12.94
C THR A 457 -10.66 19.84 13.81
N VAL A 458 -9.34 20.02 13.92
CA VAL A 458 -8.72 21.19 14.59
C VAL A 458 -9.00 22.49 13.81
N ASN A 459 -8.83 22.50 12.49
CA ASN A 459 -9.08 23.65 11.63
C ASN A 459 -10.55 24.12 11.73
N SER A 460 -11.50 23.19 11.68
CA SER A 460 -12.93 23.47 11.93
C SER A 460 -13.17 24.14 13.29
N LYS A 461 -12.50 23.69 14.37
CA LYS A 461 -12.56 24.36 15.69
C LYS A 461 -11.89 25.73 15.73
N LEU A 462 -10.91 25.98 14.87
CA LEU A 462 -10.27 27.28 14.66
C LEU A 462 -11.04 28.20 13.68
N ARG A 463 -12.25 27.81 13.22
CA ARG A 463 -13.04 28.48 12.17
C ARG A 463 -12.33 28.59 10.80
N LYS A 464 -11.32 27.76 10.59
CA LYS A 464 -10.57 27.57 9.34
C LYS A 464 -11.25 26.49 8.51
N LEU A 465 -12.37 26.83 7.87
CA LEU A 465 -13.24 25.84 7.22
C LEU A 465 -12.65 25.32 5.90
N GLU A 466 -12.05 26.18 5.07
CA GLU A 466 -11.40 25.74 3.82
C GLU A 466 -10.17 24.87 4.11
N GLU A 467 -9.33 25.22 5.09
CA GLU A 467 -8.21 24.37 5.50
C GLU A 467 -8.66 23.07 6.20
N ALA A 468 -9.92 23.00 6.68
CA ALA A 468 -10.52 21.76 7.14
C ALA A 468 -11.01 20.88 5.98
N ILE A 469 -11.56 21.50 4.92
CA ILE A 469 -11.98 20.84 3.68
C ILE A 469 -10.76 20.25 2.96
N ASP A 470 -9.66 20.99 2.87
CA ASP A 470 -8.39 20.53 2.29
C ASP A 470 -7.81 19.34 3.06
N ASP A 471 -7.72 19.44 4.39
CA ASP A 471 -7.21 18.34 5.22
C ASP A 471 -8.09 17.09 5.09
N CYS A 472 -9.42 17.22 5.14
CA CYS A 472 -10.30 16.06 4.97
C CYS A 472 -10.25 15.51 3.53
N THR A 473 -10.04 16.37 2.53
CA THR A 473 -9.81 15.95 1.13
C THR A 473 -8.50 15.18 0.98
N ASN A 474 -7.44 15.59 1.67
CA ASN A 474 -6.16 14.87 1.67
C ASN A 474 -6.24 13.55 2.44
N ALA A 475 -7.05 13.48 3.51
CA ALA A 475 -7.39 12.21 4.15
C ALA A 475 -8.13 11.25 3.20
N VAL A 476 -9.13 11.74 2.45
CA VAL A 476 -9.89 10.96 1.46
C VAL A 476 -9.04 10.51 0.26
N LYS A 477 -8.07 11.34 -0.19
CA LYS A 477 -7.11 10.95 -1.25
C LYS A 477 -6.18 9.80 -0.83
N LEU A 478 -5.94 9.63 0.48
CA LEU A 478 -5.09 8.58 1.04
C LEU A 478 -5.90 7.31 1.35
N ASP A 479 -7.06 7.44 2.00
CA ASP A 479 -7.92 6.34 2.39
C ASP A 479 -9.38 6.67 2.06
N ASP A 480 -9.83 6.22 0.88
CA ASP A 480 -11.19 6.45 0.39
C ASP A 480 -12.25 5.58 1.11
N THR A 481 -11.80 4.66 1.98
CA THR A 481 -12.66 3.90 2.90
C THR A 481 -12.85 4.62 4.25
N TYR A 482 -12.13 5.71 4.49
CA TYR A 482 -12.13 6.41 5.78
C TYR A 482 -13.33 7.37 5.93
N ILE A 483 -14.51 6.79 6.13
CA ILE A 483 -15.83 7.43 6.31
C ILE A 483 -15.81 8.66 7.23
N LYS A 484 -14.95 8.69 8.26
CA LYS A 484 -14.85 9.84 9.19
C LYS A 484 -14.33 11.11 8.51
N ALA A 485 -13.46 11.00 7.50
CA ALA A 485 -13.01 12.14 6.71
C ALA A 485 -14.13 12.69 5.83
N TYR A 486 -14.93 11.82 5.19
CA TYR A 486 -16.14 12.23 4.46
C TYR A 486 -17.16 12.94 5.37
N LEU A 487 -17.49 12.35 6.53
CA LEU A 487 -18.39 12.99 7.51
C LEU A 487 -17.89 14.36 7.98
N ARG A 488 -16.57 14.53 8.16
CA ARG A 488 -15.98 15.82 8.53
C ARG A 488 -16.03 16.83 7.40
N ARG A 489 -15.71 16.42 6.17
CA ARG A 489 -15.72 17.29 5.00
C ARG A 489 -17.14 17.71 4.64
N ALA A 490 -18.10 16.78 4.65
CA ALA A 490 -19.52 17.06 4.45
C ALA A 490 -20.06 18.08 5.46
N GLN A 491 -19.68 17.99 6.74
CA GLN A 491 -20.04 19.03 7.71
C GLN A 491 -19.39 20.39 7.38
N CYS A 492 -18.13 20.42 6.97
CA CYS A 492 -17.48 21.68 6.58
C CYS A 492 -18.14 22.29 5.33
N TYR A 493 -18.57 21.46 4.36
CA TYR A 493 -19.36 21.91 3.20
C TYR A 493 -20.76 22.42 3.58
N MET A 494 -21.41 21.87 4.61
CA MET A 494 -22.63 22.47 5.19
C MET A 494 -22.32 23.82 5.83
N ASP A 495 -21.21 23.92 6.58
CA ASP A 495 -20.77 25.14 7.26
C ASP A 495 -20.30 26.25 6.29
N THR A 496 -19.95 25.92 5.04
CA THR A 496 -19.57 26.86 3.95
C THR A 496 -20.63 27.00 2.86
N GLU A 497 -21.86 26.50 3.08
CA GLU A 497 -23.00 26.55 2.15
C GLU A 497 -22.78 25.82 0.79
N GLN A 498 -21.75 24.97 0.69
CA GLN A 498 -21.42 24.14 -0.48
C GLN A 498 -22.29 22.86 -0.51
N TYR A 499 -23.62 23.04 -0.50
CA TYR A 499 -24.59 21.97 -0.23
C TYR A 499 -24.54 20.80 -1.23
N GLU A 500 -24.20 21.02 -2.51
CA GLU A 500 -23.98 19.93 -3.48
C GLU A 500 -22.84 18.98 -3.10
N ASP A 501 -21.75 19.50 -2.54
CA ASP A 501 -20.59 18.72 -2.12
C ASP A 501 -20.89 17.99 -0.79
N ALA A 502 -21.60 18.66 0.13
CA ALA A 502 -22.12 18.03 1.35
C ALA A 502 -23.03 16.83 1.04
N VAL A 503 -23.99 16.98 0.12
CA VAL A 503 -24.89 15.88 -0.28
C VAL A 503 -24.12 14.72 -0.92
N ARG A 504 -23.15 14.99 -1.80
CA ARG A 504 -22.31 13.95 -2.42
C ARG A 504 -21.50 13.14 -1.41
N ASP A 505 -20.88 13.80 -0.43
CA ASP A 505 -20.13 13.11 0.61
C ASP A 505 -21.04 12.34 1.58
N TYR A 506 -22.15 12.93 2.03
CA TYR A 506 -23.13 12.20 2.87
C TYR A 506 -23.78 11.03 2.13
N GLU A 507 -23.94 11.11 0.80
CA GLU A 507 -24.45 9.99 0.01
C GLU A 507 -23.42 8.84 -0.03
N LYS A 508 -22.14 9.08 -0.33
CA LYS A 508 -21.11 8.01 -0.28
C LYS A 508 -21.04 7.38 1.13
N VAL A 509 -21.14 8.19 2.18
CA VAL A 509 -21.21 7.71 3.56
C VAL A 509 -22.42 6.80 3.79
N TYR A 510 -23.63 7.22 3.41
CA TYR A 510 -24.85 6.41 3.58
C TYR A 510 -24.89 5.16 2.68
N GLN A 511 -24.31 5.22 1.48
CA GLN A 511 -24.17 4.05 0.60
C GLN A 511 -23.29 2.97 1.24
N THR A 512 -22.24 3.37 1.97
CA THR A 512 -21.28 2.46 2.63
C THR A 512 -21.77 2.01 4.02
N GLU A 513 -22.26 2.94 4.84
CA GLU A 513 -22.83 2.70 6.17
C GLU A 513 -24.31 3.12 6.20
N LYS A 514 -25.22 2.16 6.02
CA LYS A 514 -26.67 2.39 5.93
C LYS A 514 -27.34 2.62 7.30
N THR A 515 -26.78 3.52 8.11
CA THR A 515 -27.31 3.87 9.44
C THR A 515 -28.49 4.85 9.36
N LYS A 516 -29.28 4.93 10.43
CA LYS A 516 -30.34 5.94 10.55
C LYS A 516 -29.77 7.36 10.66
N GLU A 517 -28.62 7.50 11.33
CA GLU A 517 -27.92 8.78 11.54
C GLU A 517 -27.44 9.35 10.21
N HIS A 518 -26.74 8.54 9.39
CA HIS A 518 -26.22 8.98 8.09
C HIS A 518 -27.36 9.27 7.11
N LYS A 519 -28.49 8.53 7.18
CA LYS A 519 -29.70 8.87 6.42
C LYS A 519 -30.27 10.23 6.83
N GLN A 520 -30.27 10.56 8.13
CA GLN A 520 -30.74 11.86 8.60
C GLN A 520 -29.81 13.00 8.18
N LEU A 521 -28.49 12.81 8.27
CA LEU A 521 -27.50 13.78 7.78
C LEU A 521 -27.67 14.05 6.27
N LEU A 522 -27.85 12.99 5.48
CA LEU A 522 -28.15 13.10 4.05
C LEU A 522 -29.48 13.84 3.79
N LYS A 523 -30.58 13.52 4.50
CA LYS A 523 -31.85 14.25 4.33
C LYS A 523 -31.71 15.72 4.74
N ASN A 524 -30.99 16.03 5.82
CA ASN A 524 -30.74 17.42 6.23
C ASN A 524 -29.99 18.18 5.13
N ALA A 525 -28.90 17.63 4.60
CA ALA A 525 -28.14 18.23 3.51
C ALA A 525 -28.98 18.40 2.23
N GLN A 526 -29.85 17.44 1.90
CA GLN A 526 -30.79 17.55 0.78
C GLN A 526 -31.85 18.63 1.01
N VAL A 527 -32.31 18.86 2.25
CA VAL A 527 -33.25 19.93 2.58
C VAL A 527 -32.58 21.31 2.48
N GLU A 528 -31.35 21.49 2.97
CA GLU A 528 -30.61 22.75 2.78
C GLU A 528 -30.26 22.99 1.29
N LEU A 529 -29.94 21.94 0.53
CA LEU A 529 -29.76 22.04 -0.93
C LEU A 529 -31.06 22.41 -1.68
N LYS A 530 -32.23 21.94 -1.22
CA LYS A 530 -33.54 22.39 -1.73
C LYS A 530 -33.80 23.86 -1.38
N LYS A 531 -33.41 24.30 -0.16
CA LYS A 531 -33.56 25.69 0.30
C LYS A 531 -32.66 26.67 -0.45
N SER A 532 -31.38 26.36 -0.66
CA SER A 532 -30.46 27.24 -1.40
C SER A 532 -30.87 27.42 -2.86
N LYS A 533 -31.52 26.41 -3.44
CA LYS A 533 -32.10 26.43 -4.80
C LYS A 533 -33.53 26.95 -4.88
N ARG A 534 -34.12 27.36 -3.75
CA ARG A 534 -35.52 27.79 -3.68
C ARG A 534 -35.71 29.15 -4.35
N LYS A 535 -36.47 29.16 -5.45
CA LYS A 535 -36.85 30.39 -6.17
C LYS A 535 -37.66 31.30 -5.25
N ASP A 536 -37.29 32.59 -5.16
CA ASP A 536 -38.11 33.58 -4.47
C ASP A 536 -39.24 34.08 -5.40
N TYR A 537 -40.40 33.44 -5.29
CA TYR A 537 -41.56 33.75 -6.13
C TYR A 537 -42.08 35.20 -5.96
N TYR A 538 -41.92 35.82 -4.78
CA TYR A 538 -42.32 37.21 -4.55
C TYR A 538 -41.45 38.16 -5.38
N LYS A 539 -40.13 37.92 -5.40
CA LYS A 539 -39.15 38.65 -6.22
C LYS A 539 -39.34 38.41 -7.73
N ILE A 540 -39.73 37.19 -8.13
CA ILE A 540 -40.04 36.81 -9.52
C ILE A 540 -41.31 37.50 -10.05
N LEU A 541 -42.32 37.75 -9.21
CA LEU A 541 -43.46 38.60 -9.60
C LEU A 541 -43.21 40.10 -9.38
N GLY A 542 -42.32 40.48 -8.46
CA GLY A 542 -42.03 41.86 -8.10
C GLY A 542 -43.06 42.48 -7.16
N VAL A 543 -43.55 41.69 -6.20
CA VAL A 543 -44.53 42.09 -5.18
C VAL A 543 -43.95 41.85 -3.78
N ASP A 544 -44.48 42.55 -2.77
CA ASP A 544 -44.13 42.27 -1.38
C ASP A 544 -44.75 40.94 -0.89
N LYS A 545 -44.21 40.38 0.20
CA LYS A 545 -44.76 39.18 0.85
C LYS A 545 -46.21 39.39 1.33
N ASN A 546 -46.52 40.59 1.81
CA ASN A 546 -47.84 40.97 2.27
C ASN A 546 -48.81 41.35 1.14
N ALA A 547 -48.40 41.25 -0.13
CA ALA A 547 -49.23 41.63 -1.26
C ALA A 547 -50.54 40.83 -1.33
N SER A 548 -51.61 41.54 -1.67
CA SER A 548 -52.95 41.00 -1.87
C SER A 548 -53.03 40.12 -3.12
N GLU A 549 -54.06 39.27 -3.17
CA GLU A 549 -54.27 38.35 -4.30
C GLU A 549 -54.43 39.10 -5.64
N ASP A 550 -55.04 40.29 -5.62
CA ASP A 550 -55.25 41.11 -6.83
C ASP A 550 -54.00 41.89 -7.26
N GLU A 551 -53.11 42.25 -6.32
CA GLU A 551 -51.76 42.74 -6.65
C GLU A 551 -50.90 41.64 -7.27
N ILE A 552 -50.97 40.41 -6.74
CA ILE A 552 -50.31 39.23 -7.29
C ILE A 552 -50.81 38.96 -8.72
N LYS A 553 -52.13 38.97 -8.97
CA LYS A 553 -52.72 38.87 -10.32
C LYS A 553 -52.28 40.02 -11.24
N LYS A 554 -52.24 41.27 -10.74
CA LYS A 554 -51.85 42.46 -11.50
C LYS A 554 -50.37 42.43 -11.90
N ALA A 555 -49.50 41.98 -10.99
CA ALA A 555 -48.08 41.79 -11.24
C ALA A 555 -47.81 40.64 -12.23
N TYR A 556 -48.50 39.50 -12.07
CA TYR A 556 -48.46 38.40 -13.03
C TYR A 556 -48.85 38.86 -14.44
N ARG A 557 -50.00 39.52 -14.61
CA ARG A 557 -50.43 40.07 -15.92
C ARG A 557 -49.36 40.97 -16.54
N LYS A 558 -48.74 41.86 -15.74
CA LYS A 558 -47.69 42.77 -16.20
C LYS A 558 -46.42 42.01 -16.63
N ARG A 559 -45.95 41.04 -15.85
CA ARG A 559 -44.70 40.30 -16.18
C ARG A 559 -44.90 39.27 -17.28
N ALA A 560 -46.03 38.57 -17.32
CA ALA A 560 -46.37 37.65 -18.40
C ALA A 560 -46.40 38.37 -19.77
N LEU A 561 -46.99 39.58 -19.84
CA LEU A 561 -47.02 40.40 -21.06
C LEU A 561 -45.65 41.01 -21.44
N MET A 562 -44.69 41.08 -20.51
CA MET A 562 -43.32 41.53 -20.80
C MET A 562 -42.43 40.39 -21.32
N HIS A 563 -42.62 39.16 -20.81
CA HIS A 563 -41.80 37.99 -21.17
C HIS A 563 -42.47 37.05 -22.19
N HIS A 564 -43.64 37.41 -22.73
CA HIS A 564 -44.41 36.56 -23.65
C HIS A 564 -43.58 36.18 -24.90
N PRO A 565 -43.54 34.90 -25.33
CA PRO A 565 -42.70 34.44 -26.45
C PRO A 565 -42.88 35.26 -27.73
N ASP A 566 -44.13 35.51 -28.15
CA ASP A 566 -44.48 36.25 -29.35
C ASP A 566 -43.85 37.65 -29.40
N ARG A 567 -43.66 38.30 -28.23
CA ARG A 567 -43.07 39.64 -28.10
C ARG A 567 -41.57 39.65 -28.40
N HIS A 568 -40.92 38.50 -28.24
CA HIS A 568 -39.48 38.30 -28.45
C HIS A 568 -39.17 37.39 -29.65
N SER A 569 -40.17 37.11 -30.49
CA SER A 569 -40.07 36.28 -31.70
C SER A 569 -39.07 36.82 -32.74
N GLY A 570 -38.74 38.12 -32.70
CA GLY A 570 -37.70 38.76 -33.52
C GLY A 570 -36.36 38.97 -32.82
N ALA A 571 -36.15 38.43 -31.61
CA ALA A 571 -34.90 38.54 -30.86
C ALA A 571 -33.87 37.47 -31.30
N SER A 572 -32.66 37.50 -30.73
CA SER A 572 -31.72 36.38 -30.91
C SER A 572 -32.21 35.13 -30.17
N ALA A 573 -31.85 33.95 -30.67
CA ALA A 573 -32.28 32.67 -30.09
C ALA A 573 -31.87 32.48 -28.61
N GLU A 574 -30.79 33.15 -28.17
CA GLU A 574 -30.36 33.16 -26.78
C GLU A 574 -31.30 34.02 -25.90
N VAL A 575 -31.66 35.22 -26.38
CA VAL A 575 -32.60 36.11 -25.68
C VAL A 575 -34.00 35.51 -25.65
N GLN A 576 -34.50 34.95 -26.75
CA GLN A 576 -35.78 34.25 -26.79
C GLN A 576 -35.84 33.14 -25.72
N LYS A 577 -34.80 32.31 -25.64
CA LYS A 577 -34.70 31.21 -24.67
C LYS A 577 -34.64 31.70 -23.22
N GLU A 578 -34.03 32.86 -22.96
CA GLU A 578 -34.09 33.50 -21.65
C GLU A 578 -35.47 34.05 -21.30
N GLU A 579 -36.14 34.73 -22.23
CA GLU A 579 -37.46 35.32 -22.00
C GLU A 579 -38.53 34.22 -21.82
N GLU A 580 -38.47 33.13 -22.61
CA GLU A 580 -39.29 31.92 -22.39
C GLU A 580 -39.06 31.31 -20.99
N LYS A 581 -37.82 31.31 -20.49
CA LYS A 581 -37.51 30.84 -19.14
C LYS A 581 -38.12 31.77 -18.09
N LYS A 582 -37.98 33.09 -18.24
CA LYS A 582 -38.56 34.10 -17.33
C LYS A 582 -40.09 34.03 -17.33
N PHE A 583 -40.72 33.78 -18.49
CA PHE A 583 -42.16 33.56 -18.61
C PHE A 583 -42.63 32.32 -17.83
N LYS A 584 -41.92 31.20 -17.96
CA LYS A 584 -42.19 29.97 -17.19
C LYS A 584 -42.04 30.23 -15.68
N GLU A 585 -40.96 30.87 -15.25
CA GLU A 585 -40.72 31.22 -13.84
C GLU A 585 -41.80 32.16 -13.27
N VAL A 586 -42.30 33.13 -14.05
CA VAL A 586 -43.41 34.01 -13.69
C VAL A 586 -44.74 33.25 -13.56
N GLY A 587 -45.00 32.27 -14.41
CA GLY A 587 -46.17 31.40 -14.31
C GLY A 587 -46.10 30.41 -13.15
N GLU A 588 -44.93 29.82 -12.87
CA GLU A 588 -44.68 29.03 -11.66
C GLU A 588 -44.99 29.85 -10.41
N ALA A 589 -44.41 31.05 -10.31
CA ALA A 589 -44.58 31.97 -9.19
C ALA A 589 -46.05 32.32 -8.94
N PHE A 590 -46.80 32.64 -10.00
CA PHE A 590 -48.23 32.90 -9.90
C PHE A 590 -49.03 31.65 -9.46
N THR A 591 -48.68 30.47 -9.97
CA THR A 591 -49.37 29.20 -9.63
C THR A 591 -49.20 28.80 -8.16
N ILE A 592 -48.11 29.22 -7.51
CA ILE A 592 -47.87 29.01 -6.07
C ILE A 592 -48.50 30.14 -5.23
N LEU A 593 -48.39 31.39 -5.64
CA LEU A 593 -48.81 32.55 -4.84
C LEU A 593 -50.29 32.93 -4.97
N SER A 594 -51.01 32.45 -5.99
CA SER A 594 -52.45 32.74 -6.18
C SER A 594 -53.39 31.81 -5.43
N ASP A 595 -52.98 30.57 -5.11
CA ASP A 595 -53.75 29.63 -4.31
C ASP A 595 -53.42 29.82 -2.82
N PRO A 596 -54.37 30.22 -1.96
CA PRO A 596 -54.10 30.48 -0.54
C PRO A 596 -53.46 29.29 0.20
N LYS A 597 -53.74 28.05 -0.21
CA LYS A 597 -53.15 26.85 0.41
C LYS A 597 -51.70 26.63 -0.02
N LYS A 598 -51.38 26.91 -1.30
CA LYS A 598 -50.00 26.84 -1.81
C LYS A 598 -49.16 28.01 -1.30
N LYS A 599 -49.73 29.22 -1.25
CA LYS A 599 -49.12 30.40 -0.61
C LYS A 599 -48.78 30.09 0.85
N ALA A 600 -49.73 29.58 1.64
CA ALA A 600 -49.48 29.20 3.03
C ALA A 600 -48.43 28.08 3.21
N ARG A 601 -48.40 27.06 2.34
CA ARG A 601 -47.35 26.01 2.34
C ARG A 601 -45.97 26.56 2.00
N TYR A 602 -45.88 27.49 1.04
CA TYR A 602 -44.64 28.16 0.65
C TYR A 602 -44.16 29.15 1.74
N ASP A 603 -45.04 29.95 2.32
CA ASP A 603 -44.69 30.89 3.39
C ASP A 603 -44.24 30.18 4.67
N SER A 604 -44.76 28.98 4.94
CA SER A 604 -44.35 28.12 6.07
C SER A 604 -43.18 27.17 5.77
N GLY A 605 -42.74 27.03 4.52
CA GLY A 605 -41.64 26.14 4.11
C GLY A 605 -41.98 24.65 4.05
N GLN A 606 -43.25 24.27 4.18
CA GLN A 606 -43.71 22.87 4.18
C GLN A 606 -43.61 22.20 2.80
N ASP A 607 -43.46 22.98 1.73
CA ASP A 607 -43.12 22.54 0.37
C ASP A 607 -41.77 21.79 0.28
N LEU A 608 -40.89 21.95 1.27
CA LEU A 608 -39.56 21.34 1.28
C LEU A 608 -39.53 19.91 1.87
N GLU A 609 -40.54 19.54 2.67
CA GLU A 609 -40.55 18.30 3.48
C GLU A 609 -41.21 17.09 2.79
N GLU A 610 -42.17 17.35 1.87
CA GLU A 610 -43.04 16.34 1.26
C GLU A 610 -42.39 15.65 0.03
N ASP A 611 -41.47 14.73 0.30
CA ASP A 611 -40.83 13.85 -0.71
C ASP A 611 -41.85 12.87 -1.34
N GLY A 612 -42.65 13.32 -2.33
CA GLY A 612 -43.57 12.41 -3.03
C GLY A 612 -44.43 12.95 -4.18
N LEU A 613 -44.70 14.25 -4.27
CA LEU A 613 -45.60 14.77 -5.30
C LEU A 613 -44.87 15.12 -6.61
N ASN A 614 -45.02 14.22 -7.58
CA ASN A 614 -44.66 14.45 -8.99
C ASN A 614 -45.48 15.65 -9.53
N MET A 615 -44.85 16.81 -9.71
CA MET A 615 -45.48 17.97 -10.34
C MET A 615 -45.76 17.64 -11.81
N GLY A 616 -47.03 17.33 -12.12
CA GLY A 616 -47.51 17.08 -13.48
C GLY A 616 -47.33 18.29 -14.39
N ASP A 617 -47.30 18.05 -15.70
CA ASP A 617 -46.85 18.99 -16.72
C ASP A 617 -47.42 20.41 -16.57
N PHE A 618 -46.51 21.38 -16.48
CA PHE A 618 -46.83 22.78 -16.26
C PHE A 618 -46.99 23.52 -17.60
N ASP A 619 -48.23 23.57 -18.10
CA ASP A 619 -48.57 24.37 -19.28
C ASP A 619 -48.91 25.83 -18.90
N ALA A 620 -47.88 26.67 -18.92
CA ALA A 620 -48.00 28.13 -18.72
C ALA A 620 -48.93 28.81 -19.73
N ASN A 621 -49.04 28.29 -20.96
CA ASN A 621 -49.81 28.89 -22.04
C ASN A 621 -51.32 28.64 -21.83
N ASN A 622 -51.72 27.49 -21.28
CA ASN A 622 -53.12 27.25 -20.93
C ASN A 622 -53.60 28.12 -19.77
N ILE A 623 -52.75 28.39 -18.76
CA ILE A 623 -53.07 29.33 -17.67
C ILE A 623 -53.22 30.76 -18.23
N PHE A 624 -52.30 31.19 -19.11
CA PHE A 624 -52.38 32.50 -19.75
C PHE A 624 -53.65 32.64 -20.62
N LYS A 625 -53.96 31.63 -21.45
CA LYS A 625 -55.18 31.60 -22.28
C LYS A 625 -56.47 31.60 -21.43
N ALA A 626 -56.51 30.86 -20.33
CA ALA A 626 -57.67 30.85 -19.43
C ALA A 626 -57.90 32.20 -18.73
N PHE A 627 -56.84 32.98 -18.48
CA PHE A 627 -56.92 34.26 -17.76
C PHE A 627 -57.06 35.49 -18.66
N PHE A 628 -56.57 35.43 -19.90
CA PHE A 628 -56.67 36.52 -20.89
C PHE A 628 -57.70 36.27 -22.01
N GLY A 629 -58.15 35.03 -22.22
CA GLY A 629 -59.13 34.64 -23.25
C GLY A 629 -60.57 34.47 -22.77
N GLY A 630 -60.88 34.82 -21.52
CA GLY A 630 -62.25 34.77 -20.99
C GLY A 630 -63.15 35.90 -21.54
N PRO A 631 -64.48 35.76 -21.58
CA PRO A 631 -65.40 36.72 -22.25
C PRO A 631 -65.52 38.13 -21.64
N GLY A 632 -64.67 38.51 -20.68
CA GLY A 632 -64.66 39.80 -19.97
C GLY A 632 -63.48 40.70 -20.31
N GLY A 633 -62.95 40.58 -21.53
CA GLY A 633 -61.77 41.34 -21.97
C GLY A 633 -62.03 42.85 -22.00
N PHE A 634 -61.31 43.61 -21.16
CA PHE A 634 -61.25 45.07 -21.28
C PHE A 634 -60.54 45.45 -22.58
N SER A 635 -61.27 46.04 -23.52
CA SER A 635 -60.69 46.57 -24.75
C SER A 635 -59.72 47.72 -24.41
N PHE A 636 -58.50 47.65 -24.93
CA PHE A 636 -57.57 48.77 -24.88
C PHE A 636 -57.59 49.47 -26.23
N GLU A 637 -58.19 50.66 -26.27
CA GLU A 637 -58.42 51.41 -27.50
C GLU A 637 -57.11 52.00 -28.05
N ALA A 638 -56.48 51.25 -28.96
CA ALA A 638 -55.29 51.67 -29.70
C ALA A 638 -55.58 51.56 -31.20
N SER A 639 -55.71 52.71 -31.87
CA SER A 639 -56.08 52.79 -33.29
C SER A 639 -55.03 52.16 -34.21
N GLY A 640 -55.34 50.99 -34.78
CA GLY A 640 -54.53 50.33 -35.81
C GLY A 640 -55.26 49.13 -36.42
N PRO A 641 -55.42 49.04 -37.75
CA PRO A 641 -56.13 47.93 -38.39
C PRO A 641 -55.23 46.69 -38.52
N GLY A 642 -55.64 45.56 -37.94
CA GLY A 642 -54.81 44.34 -37.93
C GLY A 642 -55.55 43.10 -37.42
N ASN A 643 -56.64 42.70 -38.07
CA ASN A 643 -57.40 41.52 -37.70
C ASN A 643 -56.69 40.22 -38.16
N PHE A 644 -55.91 39.60 -37.27
CA PHE A 644 -55.21 38.35 -37.56
C PHE A 644 -55.71 37.17 -36.72
N PHE A 645 -56.10 36.12 -37.43
CA PHE A 645 -56.53 34.82 -36.91
C PHE A 645 -55.56 33.77 -37.45
N PHE A 646 -54.95 32.95 -36.59
CA PHE A 646 -54.03 31.90 -37.04
C PHE A 646 -54.21 30.57 -36.33
N GLN A 647 -53.95 29.52 -37.11
CA GLN A 647 -54.16 28.12 -36.81
C GLN A 647 -52.80 27.44 -36.68
N PHE A 648 -52.58 26.70 -35.60
CA PHE A 648 -51.32 25.97 -35.35
C PHE A 648 -51.31 24.60 -36.04
N GLY A 649 -50.10 24.15 -36.38
CA GLY A 649 -49.74 22.79 -36.79
C GLY A 649 -48.43 22.38 -36.14
#